data_AF-A0AAD9GEB2-F1
#
_entry.id   AF-A0AAD9GEB2-F1
#
_cell.length_a   1.000
_cell.length_b   1.000
_cell.length_c   1.000
_cell.angle_alpha   90.00
_cell.angle_beta   90.00
_cell.angle_gamma   90.00
#
_symmetry.space_group_name_H-M   'P 1'
#
loop_
_entity.id
_entity.type
_entity.pdbx_description
1 polymer ?
#
loop_
_entity_poly.entity_id
_entity_poly.type
_entity_poly.pdbx_seq_one_letter_code
_entity_poly.pdbx_strand_id
1 'polypeptide(L)'
;MEEVLEVLSSLVSDRVRHFELVKITNKSFQGKAYVLVADKGLHLVTCNLSGLLKGGSFRYESIRRIEQEGNKITLNLVSGTSPLVESLGMETPCNTKLYTKIRVALGADYMLGNFKEAESCTDEDSDDDVQIAGQERTLLPFKGYKKVTLNDHFLFVRDSFEHTSFASGNLTRLQDNARGMSINVNLREPVRIHSPEQAPPQDLYQYSRGFLHEFQVMEVLKDEFYNKRMNLNSDLAMWSCYHLLIKTDTSLVAFFVFRRLYMPPMLDNCQDILIRFDVSTTRHLGSGIKDSRYKDLIQVRLDNLRFDYAMYEFLKFQCGMVPSYYNLIKGFVSSVLRLLPQDLVDPTLVAQLKDPDGVISDEPMDYIYTIKTLIFGIGTVDESTERQELINKFNMRLADFIAICIDELLLDNQLSLTILTKYLNSMEEDKYKKTLREVTAYLMHFRSNDFSKEYSSALMDEILETYSGEQCCFSWTNVIFNHYATSRMIEEGFFIHQYARSLQKVEGGWNPYVNLLTDLIEQYRKDIIIERICKKFLEIPRPIDVSYLPLVKCLIGMLRRHTTNYKIVLIVTSILTNFSFHSMVFKDHMIKYGVATILVGNMLHNEHQIVLATLKLMINITKTTEQQDAFLNQGVMSSFITVLGRYYEKNSDIIGYSAGVLGQLFNSTNVSIAPNQIEYITEIMLYAFHIGTSDPTMMVMIMFCLRKLPKTSNIYIKIGKHVIRSIIMNLQIYNDDDFVINSLELLLGLTMRVYNCISMRKFGLVETLDQIRMNDTVVQIANKVKERIMRKTRHLSIPM
;
A
#
# COMPACT_ATOMS: atom_id res chain seq x y z
N MET A 1 -0.88 8.26 25.47
CA MET A 1 -1.91 8.86 26.36
C MET A 1 -3.19 9.17 25.60
N GLU A 2 -3.13 9.82 24.42
CA GLU A 2 -4.33 10.04 23.58
C GLU A 2 -5.01 8.73 23.18
N GLU A 3 -4.24 7.72 22.76
CA GLU A 3 -4.78 6.38 22.46
C GLU A 3 -5.47 5.70 23.67
N VAL A 4 -5.04 6.01 24.90
CA VAL A 4 -5.65 5.47 26.13
C VAL A 4 -6.98 6.16 26.42
N LEU A 5 -7.05 7.47 26.20
CA LEU A 5 -8.28 8.24 26.32
C LEU A 5 -9.29 7.80 25.25
N GLU A 6 -8.88 7.50 24.03
CA GLU A 6 -9.76 6.95 22.99
C GLU A 6 -10.33 5.58 23.36
N VAL A 7 -9.52 4.70 23.94
CA VAL A 7 -9.99 3.38 24.43
C VAL A 7 -10.98 3.54 25.59
N LEU A 8 -10.65 4.37 26.58
CA LEU A 8 -11.56 4.66 27.68
C LEU A 8 -12.83 5.34 27.19
N SER A 9 -12.74 6.15 26.13
CA SER A 9 -13.91 6.77 25.49
C SER A 9 -14.83 5.74 24.85
N SER A 10 -14.26 4.71 24.22
CA SER A 10 -15.04 3.61 23.65
C SER A 10 -15.71 2.73 24.72
N LEU A 11 -15.16 2.67 25.93
CA LEU A 11 -15.72 1.89 27.04
C LEU A 11 -17.00 2.51 27.61
N VAL A 12 -17.12 3.83 27.56
CA VAL A 12 -18.25 4.58 28.14
C VAL A 12 -19.11 5.28 27.10
N SER A 13 -18.82 5.08 25.82
CA SER A 13 -19.47 5.76 24.68
C SER A 13 -19.52 7.28 24.85
N ASP A 14 -18.49 7.84 25.48
CA ASP A 14 -18.35 9.26 25.81
C ASP A 14 -16.87 9.65 25.79
N ARG A 15 -16.54 10.86 25.32
CA ARG A 15 -15.15 11.26 25.14
C ARG A 15 -14.48 11.51 26.49
N VAL A 16 -13.61 10.59 26.90
CA VAL A 16 -12.88 10.67 28.18
C VAL A 16 -11.74 11.68 28.06
N ARG A 17 -11.76 12.70 28.92
CA ARG A 17 -10.72 13.75 29.01
C ARG A 17 -9.66 13.46 30.06
N HIS A 18 -10.01 12.66 31.06
CA HIS A 18 -9.12 12.33 32.16
C HIS A 18 -9.56 11.02 32.82
N PHE A 19 -8.61 10.29 33.38
CA PHE A 19 -8.89 9.16 34.23
C PHE A 19 -7.91 9.09 35.39
N GLU A 20 -8.36 8.59 36.53
CA GLU A 20 -7.51 8.42 37.71
C GLU A 20 -8.00 7.24 38.57
N LEU A 21 -7.06 6.47 39.11
CA LEU A 21 -7.37 5.42 40.08
C LEU A 21 -7.65 6.06 41.44
N VAL A 22 -8.85 5.84 41.97
CA VAL A 22 -9.28 6.36 43.27
C VAL A 22 -9.72 5.23 44.19
N LYS A 23 -9.70 5.51 45.49
CA LYS A 23 -10.41 4.70 46.48
C LYS A 23 -11.79 5.33 46.71
N ILE A 24 -12.83 4.59 46.36
CA ILE A 24 -14.23 5.01 46.53
C ILE A 24 -14.70 4.64 47.93
N THR A 25 -15.44 5.55 48.55
CA THR A 25 -16.17 5.39 49.81
C THR A 25 -17.63 5.82 49.63
N ASN A 26 -18.56 4.90 49.85
CA ASN A 26 -19.99 5.15 49.99
C ASN A 26 -20.49 4.47 51.29
N LYS A 27 -21.64 4.88 51.84
CA LYS A 27 -22.24 4.35 53.09
C LYS A 27 -22.29 2.81 53.16
N SER A 28 -22.28 2.11 52.02
CA SER A 28 -22.32 0.64 51.89
C SER A 28 -21.13 0.00 51.16
N PHE A 29 -20.18 0.77 50.61
CA PHE A 29 -19.10 0.23 49.77
C PHE A 29 -17.76 0.95 49.93
N GLN A 30 -16.68 0.17 50.09
CA GLN A 30 -15.29 0.63 49.97
C GLN A 30 -14.55 -0.21 48.93
N GLY A 31 -13.92 0.44 47.95
CA GLY A 31 -13.17 -0.25 46.90
C GLY A 31 -12.29 0.68 46.09
N LYS A 32 -11.46 0.13 45.21
CA LYS A 32 -10.67 0.91 44.23
C LYS A 32 -11.36 0.87 42.87
N ALA A 33 -11.32 1.97 42.14
CA ALA A 33 -11.86 2.06 40.79
C ALA A 33 -11.18 3.18 40.01
N TYR A 34 -11.23 3.10 38.69
CA TYR A 34 -10.90 4.23 37.84
C TYR A 34 -12.09 5.17 37.74
N VAL A 35 -11.88 6.45 38.03
CA VAL A 35 -12.83 7.52 37.70
C VAL A 35 -12.44 8.04 36.33
N LEU A 36 -13.36 7.96 35.37
CA LEU A 36 -13.25 8.60 34.07
C LEU A 36 -14.06 9.89 34.08
N VAL A 37 -13.41 11.00 33.71
CA VAL A 37 -14.05 12.30 33.49
C VAL A 37 -14.25 12.45 31.99
N ALA A 38 -15.50 12.31 31.54
CA ALA A 38 -15.86 12.34 30.13
C ALA A 38 -16.67 13.60 29.77
N ASP A 39 -17.09 13.77 28.52
CA ASP A 39 -17.74 14.99 28.05
C ASP A 39 -19.17 15.15 28.60
N LYS A 40 -19.92 14.05 28.76
CA LYS A 40 -21.32 14.01 29.22
C LYS A 40 -21.47 13.59 30.69
N GLY A 41 -20.42 13.02 31.31
CA GLY A 41 -20.49 12.63 32.71
C GLY A 41 -19.22 12.04 33.33
N LEU A 42 -19.39 11.56 34.56
CA LEU A 42 -18.39 10.81 35.31
C LEU A 42 -18.72 9.33 35.30
N HIS A 43 -17.71 8.48 35.06
CA HIS A 43 -17.89 7.04 34.99
C HIS A 43 -16.89 6.31 35.89
N LEU A 44 -17.38 5.41 36.73
CA LEU A 44 -16.55 4.55 37.58
C LEU A 44 -16.36 3.21 36.89
N VAL A 45 -15.12 2.81 36.70
CA VAL A 45 -14.72 1.60 35.97
C VAL A 45 -13.92 0.70 36.89
N THR A 46 -14.07 -0.61 36.73
CA THR A 46 -13.32 -1.61 37.50
C THR A 46 -11.80 -1.42 37.37
N CYS A 47 -11.03 -1.85 38.38
CA CYS A 47 -9.57 -1.71 38.39
C CYS A 47 -8.86 -2.43 37.23
N ASN A 48 -9.48 -3.47 36.67
CA ASN A 48 -9.01 -4.20 35.49
C ASN A 48 -9.53 -3.60 34.17
N LEU A 49 -10.23 -2.47 34.21
CA LEU A 49 -10.83 -1.78 33.05
C LEU A 49 -11.78 -2.66 32.20
N SER A 50 -12.31 -3.74 32.79
CA SER A 50 -13.16 -4.72 32.09
C SER A 50 -14.60 -4.25 31.90
N GLY A 51 -15.05 -3.23 32.64
CA GLY A 51 -16.40 -2.72 32.52
C GLY A 51 -16.75 -1.62 33.53
N LEU A 52 -17.88 -0.97 33.30
CA LEU A 52 -18.43 0.06 34.17
C LEU A 52 -18.97 -0.57 35.46
N LEU A 53 -18.72 0.06 36.61
CA LEU A 53 -19.35 -0.35 37.88
C LEU A 53 -20.86 -0.10 37.81
N LYS A 54 -21.65 -1.06 38.32
CA LYS A 54 -23.12 -0.96 38.32
C LYS A 54 -23.59 0.30 39.06
N GLY A 55 -24.28 1.20 38.35
CA GLY A 55 -24.70 2.50 38.89
C GLY A 55 -23.58 3.53 39.05
N GLY A 56 -22.40 3.28 38.48
CA GLY A 56 -21.22 4.14 38.55
C GLY A 56 -21.14 5.20 37.45
N SER A 57 -22.23 5.47 36.72
CA SER A 57 -22.29 6.50 35.68
C SER A 57 -23.15 7.66 36.16
N PHE A 58 -22.59 8.87 36.19
CA PHE A 58 -23.24 10.07 36.70
C PHE A 58 -23.20 11.16 35.63
N ARG A 59 -24.36 11.67 35.21
CA ARG A 59 -24.41 12.87 34.34
C ARG A 59 -24.04 14.10 35.15
N TYR A 60 -23.46 15.11 34.51
CA TYR A 60 -23.06 16.33 35.20
C TYR A 60 -24.24 17.07 35.87
N GLU A 61 -25.42 17.07 35.24
CA GLU A 61 -26.69 17.57 35.79
C GLU A 61 -27.08 16.92 37.13
N SER A 62 -26.66 15.68 37.37
CA SER A 62 -26.96 14.95 38.61
C SER A 62 -26.04 15.32 39.78
N ILE A 63 -25.00 16.11 39.54
CA ILE A 63 -24.01 16.51 40.55
C ILE A 63 -24.35 17.92 41.05
N ARG A 64 -24.87 18.01 42.28
CA ARG A 64 -25.27 19.28 42.89
C ARG A 64 -24.07 20.10 43.35
N ARG A 65 -23.09 19.44 43.96
CA ARG A 65 -21.90 20.09 44.53
C ARG A 65 -20.73 19.12 44.59
N ILE A 66 -19.52 19.65 44.46
CA ILE A 66 -18.26 18.92 44.69
C ILE A 66 -17.44 19.69 45.71
N GLU A 67 -16.96 18.97 46.72
CA GLU A 67 -16.09 19.48 47.78
C GLU A 67 -14.76 18.71 47.77
N GLN A 68 -13.66 19.39 48.13
CA GLN A 68 -12.35 18.77 48.28
C GLN A 68 -11.77 19.10 49.66
N GLU A 69 -11.41 18.06 50.41
CA GLU A 69 -10.67 18.15 51.67
C GLU A 69 -9.39 17.33 51.54
N GLY A 70 -8.28 17.99 51.23
CA GLY A 70 -7.03 17.31 50.88
C GLY A 70 -7.25 16.32 49.73
N ASN A 71 -6.78 15.08 49.89
CA ASN A 71 -6.85 14.03 48.86
C ASN A 71 -8.26 13.46 48.66
N LYS A 72 -9.26 13.92 49.44
CA LYS A 72 -10.62 13.39 49.40
C LYS A 72 -11.54 14.35 48.66
N ILE A 73 -12.23 13.84 47.65
CA ILE A 73 -13.23 14.54 46.84
C ILE A 73 -14.60 13.95 47.17
N THR A 74 -15.56 14.79 47.52
CA THR A 74 -16.94 14.35 47.81
C THR A 74 -17.88 14.91 46.75
N LEU A 75 -18.61 14.03 46.04
CA LEU A 75 -19.71 14.40 45.15
C LEU A 75 -21.02 14.33 45.91
N ASN A 76 -21.80 15.40 45.89
CA ASN A 76 -23.18 15.42 46.39
C ASN A 76 -24.13 15.35 45.19
N LEU A 77 -24.95 14.29 45.14
CA LEU A 77 -25.83 14.01 44.00
C LEU A 77 -27.26 14.50 44.27
N VAL A 78 -28.01 14.82 43.22
CA VAL A 78 -29.43 15.22 43.31
C VAL A 78 -30.29 13.96 43.55
N SER A 79 -31.06 13.96 44.65
CA SER A 79 -31.94 12.84 45.01
C SER A 79 -32.98 12.57 43.92
N GLY A 80 -32.91 11.40 43.27
CA GLY A 80 -33.94 10.93 42.33
C GLY A 80 -33.45 10.11 41.12
N THR A 81 -32.14 10.02 40.83
CA THR A 81 -31.64 9.39 39.58
C THR A 81 -30.98 8.02 39.76
N SER A 82 -30.72 7.57 41.00
CA SER A 82 -30.32 6.20 41.34
C SER A 82 -30.57 5.93 42.83
N PRO A 83 -31.11 4.77 43.27
CA PRO A 83 -31.60 4.58 44.64
C PRO A 83 -30.52 4.49 45.75
N LEU A 84 -29.24 4.66 45.44
CA LEU A 84 -28.15 4.15 46.30
C LEU A 84 -27.02 5.12 46.66
N VAL A 85 -27.02 6.38 46.20
CA VAL A 85 -25.90 7.29 46.48
C VAL A 85 -26.37 8.75 46.62
N GLU A 86 -26.53 9.24 47.85
CA GLU A 86 -26.70 10.67 48.12
C GLU A 86 -25.35 11.41 48.07
N SER A 87 -24.26 10.72 48.43
CA SER A 87 -22.91 11.24 48.37
C SER A 87 -21.87 10.16 48.06
N LEU A 88 -20.85 10.52 47.28
CA LEU A 88 -19.74 9.64 46.89
C LEU A 88 -18.41 10.25 47.29
N GLY A 89 -17.66 9.59 48.16
CA GLY A 89 -16.29 9.97 48.51
C GLY A 89 -15.27 9.28 47.61
N MET A 90 -14.27 10.03 47.13
CA MET A 90 -13.16 9.55 46.32
C MET A 90 -11.84 10.04 46.88
N GLU A 91 -10.99 9.14 47.33
CA GLU A 91 -9.62 9.44 47.74
C GLU A 91 -8.67 9.26 46.56
N THR A 92 -8.00 10.35 46.16
CA THR A 92 -7.03 10.39 45.06
C THR A 92 -5.59 10.36 45.60
N PRO A 93 -4.65 9.68 44.92
CA PRO A 93 -3.22 9.74 45.24
C PRO A 93 -2.57 11.10 44.87
N CYS A 94 -3.24 11.95 44.10
CA CYS A 94 -2.73 13.23 43.59
C CYS A 94 -3.64 14.40 44.01
N ASN A 95 -3.19 15.16 45.01
CA ASN A 95 -3.99 16.12 45.80
C ASN A 95 -4.68 17.30 45.06
N THR A 96 -4.73 17.36 43.72
CA THR A 96 -5.42 18.47 43.00
C THR A 96 -5.90 18.16 41.57
N LYS A 97 -5.43 17.10 40.91
CA LYS A 97 -5.66 16.90 39.46
C LYS A 97 -7.09 16.47 39.15
N LEU A 98 -7.57 15.42 39.81
CA LEU A 98 -8.92 14.90 39.59
C LEU A 98 -10.00 15.94 39.88
N TYR A 99 -9.93 16.61 41.04
CA TYR A 99 -10.89 17.66 41.42
C TYR A 99 -10.98 18.76 40.36
N THR A 100 -9.83 19.27 39.91
CA THR A 100 -9.77 20.31 38.87
C THR A 100 -10.40 19.82 37.57
N LYS A 101 -10.16 18.57 37.18
CA LYS A 101 -10.71 17.99 35.94
C LYS A 101 -12.22 17.82 36.00
N ILE A 102 -12.76 17.38 37.13
CA ILE A 102 -14.21 17.29 37.32
C ILE A 102 -14.85 18.68 37.32
N ARG A 103 -14.24 19.68 37.99
CA ARG A 103 -14.72 21.08 37.98
C ARG A 103 -14.75 21.69 36.59
N VAL A 104 -13.71 21.47 35.79
CA VAL A 104 -13.65 21.96 34.40
C VAL A 104 -14.72 21.30 33.55
N ALA A 105 -14.95 20.00 33.70
CA ALA A 105 -15.96 19.30 32.92
C ALA A 105 -17.39 19.73 33.30
N LEU A 106 -17.70 19.89 34.59
CA LEU A 106 -18.95 20.50 35.07
C LEU A 106 -19.16 21.91 34.52
N GLY A 107 -18.12 22.74 34.51
CA GLY A 107 -18.20 24.10 33.96
C GLY A 107 -18.43 24.11 32.44
N ALA A 108 -17.79 23.20 31.72
CA ALA A 108 -17.96 23.05 30.27
C ALA A 108 -19.39 22.59 29.91
N ASP A 109 -19.93 21.61 30.64
CA ASP A 109 -21.30 21.12 30.47
C ASP A 109 -22.34 22.22 30.78
N TYR A 110 -22.13 22.96 31.88
CA TYR A 110 -22.98 24.11 32.22
C TYR A 110 -22.95 25.20 31.13
N MET A 111 -21.78 25.49 30.56
CA MET A 111 -21.67 26.44 29.44
C MET A 111 -22.40 25.93 28.20
N LEU A 112 -22.20 24.66 27.81
CA LEU A 112 -22.88 24.04 26.67
C LEU A 112 -24.41 24.06 26.81
N GLY A 113 -24.95 23.80 28.01
CA GLY A 113 -26.38 23.79 28.26
C GLY A 113 -27.03 25.18 28.36
N ASN A 114 -26.26 26.23 28.66
CA ASN A 114 -26.79 27.57 28.92
C ASN A 114 -26.31 28.66 27.94
N PHE A 115 -25.50 28.31 26.92
CA PHE A 115 -25.11 29.26 25.89
C PHE A 115 -26.29 29.52 24.96
N LYS A 116 -26.81 30.76 24.97
CA LYS A 116 -27.57 31.27 23.83
C LYS A 116 -26.57 31.75 22.80
N GLU A 117 -26.62 31.21 21.58
CA GLU A 117 -25.91 31.79 20.45
C GLU A 117 -26.28 33.28 20.35
N ALA A 118 -25.27 34.15 20.34
CA ALA A 118 -25.49 35.54 19.97
C ALA A 118 -25.90 35.53 18.50
N GLU A 119 -27.16 35.88 18.23
CA GLU A 119 -27.59 36.25 16.89
C GLU A 119 -26.63 37.32 16.37
N SER A 120 -26.23 37.14 15.11
CA SER A 120 -25.37 38.03 14.36
C SER A 120 -25.79 39.50 14.52
N CYS A 121 -25.01 40.28 15.28
CA CYS A 121 -25.08 41.73 15.19
C CYS A 121 -24.11 42.19 14.10
N THR A 122 -24.71 42.59 12.98
CA THR A 122 -24.22 43.60 12.07
C THR A 122 -23.96 44.92 12.80
N ASP A 123 -22.94 45.62 12.30
CA ASP A 123 -22.73 47.07 12.29
C ASP A 123 -22.31 47.80 13.57
N GLU A 124 -21.16 48.45 13.41
CA GLU A 124 -20.81 49.84 13.76
C GLU A 124 -20.85 50.30 15.22
N ASP A 125 -19.67 50.79 15.62
CA ASP A 125 -19.38 51.86 16.58
C ASP A 125 -19.96 51.79 18.01
N SER A 126 -19.05 51.63 18.97
CA SER A 126 -18.82 52.68 19.98
C SER A 126 -17.57 52.38 20.80
N ASP A 127 -16.68 53.38 20.83
CA ASP A 127 -15.67 53.57 21.85
C ASP A 127 -16.31 53.57 23.24
N ASP A 128 -15.70 52.86 24.19
CA ASP A 128 -15.36 53.44 25.49
C ASP A 128 -14.38 52.54 26.27
N ASP A 129 -13.30 53.19 26.70
CA ASP A 129 -12.19 52.69 27.51
C ASP A 129 -12.63 52.02 28.81
N VAL A 130 -12.10 50.82 29.10
CA VAL A 130 -11.59 50.49 30.45
C VAL A 130 -10.32 49.66 30.36
N GLN A 131 -9.21 50.30 30.76
CA GLN A 131 -7.95 49.65 31.09
C GLN A 131 -8.14 48.63 32.23
N ILE A 132 -8.09 47.34 31.88
CA ILE A 132 -7.51 46.32 32.75
C ILE A 132 -6.48 45.61 31.88
N ALA A 133 -5.21 45.68 32.25
CA ALA A 133 -4.12 44.95 31.62
C ALA A 133 -4.39 43.44 31.70
N GLY A 134 -5.17 42.95 30.73
CA GLY A 134 -5.44 41.55 30.53
C GLY A 134 -4.18 40.91 29.98
N GLN A 135 -3.43 40.20 30.82
CA GLN A 135 -2.66 39.07 30.31
C GLN A 135 -3.66 38.19 29.57
N GLU A 136 -3.62 38.21 28.23
CA GLU A 136 -4.32 37.25 27.40
C GLU A 136 -4.00 35.86 27.95
N ARG A 137 -4.98 35.21 28.57
CA ARG A 137 -4.87 33.82 28.99
C ARG A 137 -4.82 32.99 27.71
N THR A 138 -3.64 32.85 27.12
CA THR A 138 -3.46 31.93 25.98
C THR A 138 -3.81 30.53 26.49
N LEU A 139 -4.90 29.97 25.99
CA LEU A 139 -5.30 28.60 26.28
C LEU A 139 -4.22 27.66 25.74
N LEU A 140 -3.52 26.99 26.66
CA LEU A 140 -2.48 26.02 26.31
C LEU A 140 -3.15 24.72 25.85
N PRO A 141 -2.70 24.11 24.74
CA PRO A 141 -3.34 22.91 24.20
C PRO A 141 -3.20 21.71 25.14
N PHE A 142 -2.15 21.68 25.97
CA PHE A 142 -1.87 20.59 26.91
C PHE A 142 -1.29 21.13 28.23
N LYS A 143 -1.57 20.45 29.35
CA LYS A 143 -0.95 20.75 30.65
C LYS A 143 0.54 20.34 30.63
N GLY A 144 1.40 21.18 31.17
CA GLY A 144 2.86 20.94 31.15
C GLY A 144 3.52 21.46 29.88
N TYR A 145 2.87 22.37 29.16
CA TYR A 145 3.36 23.02 27.96
C TYR A 145 3.28 24.54 28.13
N LYS A 146 4.24 25.24 27.54
CA LYS A 146 4.34 26.69 27.51
C LYS A 146 4.33 27.17 26.08
N LYS A 147 3.78 28.37 25.89
CA LYS A 147 3.88 29.11 24.63
C LYS A 147 5.29 29.66 24.52
N VAL A 148 5.97 29.32 23.44
CA VAL A 148 7.20 29.99 22.99
C VAL A 148 6.84 30.78 21.75
N THR A 149 7.04 32.08 21.80
CA THR A 149 6.75 32.99 20.68
C THR A 149 8.03 33.22 19.90
N LEU A 150 7.94 33.15 18.57
CA LEU A 150 9.02 33.40 17.63
C LEU A 150 8.46 34.27 16.49
N ASN A 151 8.79 35.55 16.50
CA ASN A 151 8.12 36.57 15.67
C ASN A 151 6.58 36.46 15.79
N ASP A 152 5.87 36.44 14.68
CA ASP A 152 4.40 36.31 14.61
C ASP A 152 3.91 34.86 14.80
N HIS A 153 4.81 33.90 15.02
CA HIS A 153 4.47 32.51 15.26
C HIS A 153 4.58 32.18 16.74
N PHE A 154 3.78 31.23 17.19
CA PHE A 154 3.98 30.63 18.49
C PHE A 154 3.92 29.11 18.39
N LEU A 155 4.74 28.47 19.21
CA LEU A 155 4.83 27.04 19.34
C LEU A 155 4.61 26.65 20.79
N PHE A 156 3.82 25.61 21.01
CA PHE A 156 3.61 25.05 22.33
C PHE A 156 4.60 23.91 22.55
N VAL A 157 5.51 24.11 23.50
CA VAL A 157 6.54 23.13 23.87
C VAL A 157 6.38 22.74 25.32
N ARG A 158 6.88 21.57 25.72
CA ARG A 158 6.83 21.18 27.14
C ARG A 158 7.57 22.19 28.01
N ASP A 159 7.09 22.39 29.23
CA ASP A 159 7.65 23.34 30.19
C ASP A 159 9.12 23.04 30.52
N SER A 160 9.52 21.76 30.39
CA SER A 160 10.88 21.26 30.59
C SER A 160 11.89 21.70 29.53
N PHE A 161 11.44 22.28 28.41
CA PHE A 161 12.35 22.84 27.40
C PHE A 161 12.76 24.25 27.79
N GLU A 162 14.05 24.50 27.96
CA GLU A 162 14.59 25.81 28.29
C GLU A 162 15.22 26.47 27.05
N HIS A 163 15.19 27.80 26.99
CA HIS A 163 15.89 28.53 25.94
C HIS A 163 17.39 28.39 26.14
N THR A 164 18.10 28.08 25.06
CA THR A 164 19.57 28.18 25.04
C THR A 164 19.98 29.61 24.70
N SER A 165 21.23 29.98 24.99
CA SER A 165 21.80 31.30 24.67
C SER A 165 21.86 31.62 23.17
N PHE A 166 21.51 30.67 22.30
CA PHE A 166 21.38 30.83 20.85
C PHE A 166 19.92 31.09 20.44
N ALA A 167 19.43 32.30 20.70
CA ALA A 167 18.21 32.82 20.08
C ALA A 167 18.59 34.06 19.26
N SER A 168 18.42 33.99 17.94
CA SER A 168 18.70 35.11 17.03
C SER A 168 17.50 35.33 16.13
N GLY A 169 16.72 36.38 16.36
CA GLY A 169 15.58 36.81 15.53
C GLY A 169 14.67 35.67 15.06
N ASN A 170 15.01 35.09 13.91
CA ASN A 170 14.29 34.02 13.22
C ASN A 170 14.60 32.58 13.70
N LEU A 171 15.58 32.41 14.59
CA LEU A 171 16.03 31.11 15.10
C LEU A 171 15.82 31.04 16.61
N THR A 172 15.16 29.97 17.06
CA THR A 172 15.08 29.61 18.48
C THR A 172 15.58 28.21 18.69
N ARG A 173 16.50 28.06 19.66
CA ARG A 173 16.95 26.76 20.15
C ARG A 173 16.50 26.52 21.58
N LEU A 174 15.81 25.40 21.77
CA LEU A 174 15.29 24.91 23.04
C LEU A 174 16.00 23.61 23.42
N GLN A 175 16.24 23.39 24.70
CA GLN A 175 16.88 22.17 25.19
C GLN A 175 16.15 21.62 26.42
N ASP A 176 15.95 20.32 26.42
CA ASP A 176 15.47 19.56 27.57
C ASP A 176 16.61 18.65 28.05
N ASN A 177 17.30 19.10 29.09
CA ASN A 177 18.45 18.39 29.66
C ASN A 177 18.07 17.04 30.28
N ALA A 178 16.84 16.91 30.81
CA ALA A 178 16.37 15.67 31.42
C ALA A 178 16.24 14.57 30.36
N ARG A 179 15.68 14.91 29.19
CA ARG A 179 15.50 13.97 28.08
C ARG A 179 16.68 13.95 27.09
N GLY A 180 17.65 14.84 27.22
CA GLY A 180 18.76 14.96 26.29
C GLY A 180 18.30 15.34 24.87
N MET A 181 17.22 16.11 24.78
CA MET A 181 16.62 16.53 23.52
C MET A 181 16.88 18.00 23.27
N SER A 182 17.17 18.39 22.03
CA SER A 182 17.12 19.79 21.61
C SER A 182 16.20 20.00 20.42
N ILE A 183 15.55 21.16 20.39
CA ILE A 183 14.69 21.62 19.30
C ILE A 183 15.31 22.88 18.73
N ASN A 184 15.54 22.92 17.42
CA ASN A 184 15.92 24.12 16.70
C ASN A 184 14.77 24.49 15.75
N VAL A 185 14.20 25.68 15.92
CA VAL A 185 13.14 26.21 15.05
C VAL A 185 13.70 27.40 14.31
N ASN A 186 13.66 27.37 12.97
CA ASN A 186 14.13 28.43 12.09
C ASN A 186 13.00 28.87 11.15
N LEU A 187 12.57 30.12 11.29
CA LEU A 187 11.60 30.77 10.41
C LEU A 187 12.34 31.47 9.27
N ARG A 188 12.13 31.04 8.03
CA ARG A 188 12.66 31.77 6.88
C ARG A 188 11.84 33.03 6.62
N GLU A 189 12.44 34.00 5.93
CA GLU A 189 11.71 35.16 5.44
C GLU A 189 10.72 34.73 4.34
N PRO A 190 9.53 35.35 4.26
CA PRO A 190 8.61 35.10 3.16
C PRO A 190 9.23 35.44 1.79
N VAL A 191 9.04 34.55 0.82
CA VAL A 191 9.53 34.67 -0.55
C VAL A 191 8.35 34.70 -1.51
N ARG A 192 8.40 35.55 -2.53
CA ARG A 192 7.37 35.60 -3.59
C ARG A 192 7.44 34.36 -4.47
N ILE A 193 6.31 33.68 -4.67
CA ILE A 193 6.18 32.46 -5.46
C ILE A 193 6.53 32.72 -6.94
N HIS A 194 6.21 33.91 -7.46
CA HIS A 194 6.40 34.31 -8.85
C HIS A 194 7.26 35.57 -9.01
N SER A 195 8.43 35.62 -8.36
CA SER A 195 9.37 36.72 -8.60
C SER A 195 10.27 36.42 -9.81
N PRO A 196 10.35 37.29 -10.82
CA PRO A 196 11.29 37.14 -11.93
C PRO A 196 12.75 37.37 -11.51
N GLU A 197 12.99 38.00 -10.35
CA GLU A 197 14.32 38.35 -9.84
C GLU A 197 14.90 37.28 -8.89
N GLN A 198 14.10 36.31 -8.45
CA GLN A 198 14.52 35.26 -7.52
C GLN A 198 14.27 33.89 -8.12
N ALA A 199 15.16 32.93 -7.86
CA ALA A 199 14.91 31.55 -8.23
C ALA A 199 13.62 31.05 -7.55
N PRO A 200 12.78 30.27 -8.26
CA PRO A 200 11.57 29.72 -7.66
C PRO A 200 11.93 28.88 -6.42
N PRO A 201 11.07 28.85 -5.39
CA PRO A 201 11.33 28.09 -4.18
C PRO A 201 11.53 26.62 -4.53
N GLN A 202 12.65 26.05 -4.07
CA GLN A 202 13.00 24.64 -4.33
C GLN A 202 11.91 23.70 -3.83
N ASP A 203 11.72 22.57 -4.51
CA ASP A 203 10.82 21.53 -4.03
C ASP A 203 11.22 21.05 -2.63
N LEU A 204 10.23 20.76 -1.77
CA LEU A 204 10.47 20.37 -0.38
C LEU A 204 11.33 19.10 -0.26
N TYR A 205 11.17 18.14 -1.18
CA TYR A 205 12.01 16.95 -1.24
C TYR A 205 13.47 17.34 -1.51
N GLN A 206 13.72 18.16 -2.53
CA GLN A 206 15.07 18.59 -2.89
C GLN A 206 15.72 19.43 -1.77
N TYR A 207 14.94 20.32 -1.17
CA TYR A 207 15.39 21.13 -0.05
C TYR A 207 15.80 20.25 1.14
N SER A 208 15.05 19.19 1.41
CA SER A 208 15.34 18.24 2.48
C SER A 208 16.62 17.41 2.26
N ARG A 209 17.01 17.17 1.00
CA ARG A 209 18.26 16.47 0.67
C ARG A 209 19.50 17.26 1.00
N GLY A 210 19.42 18.59 1.01
CA GLY A 210 20.52 19.46 1.47
C GLY A 210 20.98 19.11 2.89
N PHE A 211 20.05 18.72 3.77
CA PHE A 211 20.39 18.31 5.13
C PHE A 211 21.16 16.98 5.16
N LEU A 212 20.81 16.00 4.31
CA LEU A 212 21.51 14.70 4.30
C LEU A 212 22.98 14.83 3.91
N HIS A 213 23.33 15.84 3.11
CA HIS A 213 24.73 16.13 2.76
C HIS A 213 25.51 16.81 3.91
N GLU A 214 24.81 17.44 4.85
CA GLU A 214 25.41 18.15 5.99
C GLU A 214 25.72 17.21 7.17
N PHE A 215 25.11 16.03 7.22
CA PHE A 215 25.32 15.03 8.28
C PHE A 215 26.08 13.80 7.75
N GLN A 216 26.92 13.20 8.59
CA GLN A 216 27.41 11.84 8.38
C GLN A 216 26.27 10.86 8.67
N VAL A 217 25.35 10.73 7.71
CA VAL A 217 24.15 9.90 7.83
C VAL A 217 24.54 8.43 7.80
N MET A 218 24.19 7.69 8.84
CA MET A 218 24.33 6.23 8.87
C MET A 218 23.09 5.55 8.27
N GLU A 219 21.90 6.06 8.61
CA GLU A 219 20.63 5.44 8.23
C GLU A 219 19.50 6.47 8.16
N VAL A 220 18.66 6.40 7.13
CA VAL A 220 17.43 7.18 7.01
C VAL A 220 16.26 6.28 7.41
N LEU A 221 15.59 6.60 8.52
CA LEU A 221 14.49 5.81 9.09
C LEU A 221 13.12 6.20 8.55
N LYS A 222 12.94 7.49 8.20
CA LYS A 222 11.71 7.99 7.56
C LYS A 222 12.04 9.07 6.53
N ASP A 223 11.29 9.06 5.44
CA ASP A 223 11.52 9.87 4.25
C ASP A 223 10.19 10.07 3.49
N GLU A 224 9.32 10.94 3.99
CA GLU A 224 7.94 11.05 3.50
C GLU A 224 7.34 12.46 3.63
N PHE A 225 6.31 12.72 2.82
CA PHE A 225 5.47 13.90 3.00
C PHE A 225 4.57 13.74 4.23
N TYR A 226 4.49 14.78 5.05
CA TYR A 226 3.64 14.82 6.25
C TYR A 226 2.37 15.62 5.98
N ASN A 227 1.21 14.95 6.05
CA ASN A 227 -0.08 15.61 5.91
C ASN A 227 -0.50 16.26 7.24
N LYS A 228 -0.75 17.58 7.23
CA LYS A 228 -1.26 18.33 8.38
C LYS A 228 -2.61 17.75 8.83
N ARG A 229 -2.68 17.20 10.04
CA ARG A 229 -3.85 16.44 10.53
C ARG A 229 -4.98 17.30 11.13
N MET A 230 -4.76 18.59 11.37
CA MET A 230 -5.78 19.51 11.88
C MET A 230 -5.55 20.94 11.40
N ASN A 231 -6.57 21.59 10.85
CA ASN A 231 -6.60 23.02 10.56
C ASN A 231 -7.61 23.67 11.52
N LEU A 232 -7.19 23.93 12.76
CA LEU A 232 -8.05 24.52 13.80
C LEU A 232 -8.25 26.04 13.64
N ASN A 233 -7.55 26.64 12.67
CA ASN A 233 -7.63 28.06 12.35
C ASN A 233 -8.18 28.18 10.94
N SER A 234 -9.02 29.19 10.67
CA SER A 234 -9.50 29.59 9.33
C SER A 234 -8.38 30.16 8.46
N ASP A 235 -7.20 29.53 8.46
CA ASP A 235 -6.03 29.94 7.69
C ASP A 235 -6.26 29.59 6.21
N LEU A 236 -6.32 30.63 5.37
CA LEU A 236 -6.51 30.54 3.93
C LEU A 236 -5.26 30.02 3.20
N ALA A 237 -4.10 30.00 3.87
CA ALA A 237 -2.86 29.53 3.28
C ALA A 237 -2.83 28.00 3.14
N MET A 238 -2.23 27.51 2.05
CA MET A 238 -1.98 26.08 1.85
C MET A 238 -0.71 25.66 2.60
N TRP A 239 -0.74 24.49 3.25
CA TRP A 239 0.42 23.98 3.99
C TRP A 239 0.93 22.67 3.37
N SER A 240 2.24 22.56 3.21
CA SER A 240 2.93 21.32 2.86
C SER A 240 4.02 21.04 3.87
N CYS A 241 4.28 19.77 4.18
CA CYS A 241 5.34 19.41 5.10
C CYS A 241 6.11 18.20 4.58
N TYR A 242 7.42 18.23 4.73
CA TYR A 242 8.30 17.10 4.47
C TYR A 242 9.01 16.70 5.75
N HIS A 243 9.00 15.40 6.07
CA HIS A 243 9.54 14.86 7.30
C HIS A 243 10.64 13.83 6.99
N LEU A 244 11.83 14.08 7.55
CA LEU A 244 12.96 13.16 7.55
C LEU A 244 13.30 12.74 8.98
N LEU A 245 13.49 11.45 9.20
CA LEU A 245 14.07 10.93 10.44
C LEU A 245 15.37 10.22 10.08
N ILE A 246 16.49 10.72 10.59
CA ILE A 246 17.81 10.19 10.30
C ILE A 246 18.53 9.77 11.58
N LYS A 247 19.33 8.73 11.47
CA LYS A 247 20.23 8.25 12.51
C LYS A 247 21.65 8.54 12.08
N THR A 248 22.37 9.23 12.95
CA THR A 248 23.82 9.42 12.87
C THR A 248 24.50 8.53 13.90
N ASP A 249 25.83 8.53 13.90
CA ASP A 249 26.66 7.80 14.84
C ASP A 249 26.34 8.14 16.31
N THR A 250 25.93 9.39 16.57
CA THR A 250 25.84 9.95 17.93
C THR A 250 24.46 10.50 18.29
N SER A 251 23.55 10.59 17.32
CA SER A 251 22.22 11.16 17.53
C SER A 251 21.17 10.63 16.58
N LEU A 252 19.92 10.64 17.04
CA LEU A 252 18.73 10.54 16.22
C LEU A 252 18.23 11.96 15.95
N VAL A 253 18.08 12.32 14.67
CA VAL A 253 17.71 13.66 14.23
C VAL A 253 16.44 13.60 13.39
N ALA A 254 15.43 14.40 13.75
CA ALA A 254 14.20 14.55 12.97
C ALA A 254 14.10 15.95 12.39
N PHE A 255 13.82 16.07 11.10
CA PHE A 255 13.58 17.32 10.40
C PHE A 255 12.14 17.39 9.94
N PHE A 256 11.50 18.53 10.21
CA PHE A 256 10.23 18.90 9.63
C PHE A 256 10.43 20.21 8.87
N VAL A 257 10.20 20.18 7.57
CA VAL A 257 10.19 21.37 6.72
C VAL A 257 8.75 21.67 6.37
N PHE A 258 8.17 22.67 7.03
CA PHE A 258 6.84 23.17 6.69
C PHE A 258 6.98 24.30 5.68
N ARG A 259 6.15 24.27 4.65
CA ARG A 259 5.97 25.38 3.71
C ARG A 259 4.54 25.87 3.79
N ARG A 260 4.38 27.15 4.07
CA ARG A 260 3.11 27.88 3.98
C ARG A 260 3.07 28.59 2.64
N LEU A 261 2.17 28.21 1.75
CA LEU A 261 1.96 28.77 0.42
C LEU A 261 0.72 29.67 0.41
N TYR A 262 0.71 30.66 -0.49
CA TYR A 262 -0.43 31.55 -0.73
C TYR A 262 -0.82 32.34 0.53
N MET A 263 0.16 32.99 1.16
CA MET A 263 -0.09 33.79 2.37
C MET A 263 -0.91 35.06 2.05
N PRO A 264 -2.03 35.34 2.77
CA PRO A 264 -2.80 36.57 2.62
C PRO A 264 -1.98 37.84 2.91
N PRO A 265 -2.37 39.03 2.39
CA PRO A 265 -3.58 39.28 1.58
C PRO A 265 -3.40 38.97 0.09
N MET A 266 -2.17 39.02 -0.43
CA MET A 266 -1.89 38.94 -1.87
C MET A 266 -1.83 37.51 -2.43
N LEU A 267 -1.76 36.50 -1.55
CA LEU A 267 -1.68 35.08 -1.92
C LEU A 267 -0.49 34.76 -2.85
N ASP A 268 0.53 35.60 -2.91
CA ASP A 268 1.70 35.46 -3.78
C ASP A 268 2.99 35.10 -3.04
N ASN A 269 2.92 34.96 -1.71
CA ASN A 269 4.07 34.66 -0.86
C ASN A 269 4.03 33.23 -0.32
N CYS A 270 5.23 32.69 -0.12
CA CYS A 270 5.49 31.45 0.59
C CYS A 270 6.49 31.66 1.73
N GLN A 271 6.37 30.88 2.80
CA GLN A 271 7.30 30.93 3.92
C GLN A 271 7.64 29.50 4.38
N ASP A 272 8.93 29.24 4.56
CA ASP A 272 9.42 27.96 5.06
C ASP A 272 9.74 28.04 6.56
N ILE A 273 9.28 27.03 7.31
CA ILE A 273 9.52 26.86 8.74
C ILE A 273 10.23 25.52 8.93
N LEU A 274 11.47 25.58 9.40
CA LEU A 274 12.28 24.41 9.69
C LEU A 274 12.24 24.10 11.18
N ILE A 275 11.87 22.87 11.53
CA ILE A 275 11.93 22.37 12.90
C ILE A 275 12.83 21.14 12.91
N ARG A 276 13.92 21.21 13.67
CA ARG A 276 14.88 20.11 13.87
C ARG A 276 14.81 19.64 15.32
N PHE A 277 14.69 18.34 15.51
CA PHE A 277 14.84 17.67 16.80
C PHE A 277 16.14 16.87 16.80
N ASP A 278 16.96 17.03 17.83
CA ASP A 278 18.14 16.20 18.06
C ASP A 278 17.99 15.45 19.37
N VAL A 279 18.27 14.15 19.36
CA VAL A 279 18.30 13.28 20.55
C VAL A 279 19.62 12.52 20.55
N SER A 280 20.42 12.65 21.61
CA SER A 280 21.70 11.92 21.69
C SER A 280 21.47 10.43 21.92
N THR A 281 22.10 9.57 21.11
CA THR A 281 22.00 8.10 21.21
C THR A 281 22.92 7.50 22.27
N THR A 282 23.81 8.29 22.90
CA THR A 282 24.68 7.82 23.98
C THR A 282 23.92 7.45 25.26
N ARG A 283 22.64 7.84 25.38
CA ARG A 283 21.70 7.26 26.34
C ARG A 283 20.86 6.20 25.64
N HIS A 284 21.20 4.93 25.90
CA HIS A 284 20.55 3.72 25.40
C HIS A 284 19.04 3.88 25.12
N LEU A 285 18.68 3.97 23.84
CA LEU A 285 17.30 3.79 23.35
C LEU A 285 16.79 2.34 23.55
N GLY A 286 17.61 1.43 24.09
CA GLY A 286 17.27 0.05 24.43
C GLY A 286 16.61 -0.18 25.80
N SER A 287 16.33 0.85 26.58
CA SER A 287 15.67 0.70 27.91
C SER A 287 14.31 1.39 28.04
N GLY A 288 13.73 1.88 26.94
CA GLY A 288 12.57 2.78 26.94
C GLY A 288 11.23 2.21 27.40
N ILE A 289 11.08 0.89 27.60
CA ILE A 289 9.85 0.26 28.12
C ILE A 289 10.19 -0.62 29.34
N LYS A 290 11.02 -0.11 30.24
CA LYS A 290 11.11 -0.63 31.63
C LYS A 290 10.47 0.29 32.67
N ASP A 291 9.92 1.43 32.26
CA ASP A 291 9.14 2.29 33.16
C ASP A 291 7.74 1.64 33.32
N SER A 292 7.50 1.05 34.50
CA SER A 292 6.35 0.20 34.84
C SER A 292 4.98 0.84 34.65
N ARG A 293 4.92 2.14 34.38
CA ARG A 293 3.69 2.96 34.34
C ARG A 293 2.85 2.79 33.06
N TYR A 294 3.44 2.28 31.97
CA TYR A 294 2.72 2.07 30.70
C TYR A 294 2.63 0.62 30.26
N LYS A 295 3.32 -0.30 30.95
CA LYS A 295 3.31 -1.73 30.62
C LYS A 295 1.89 -2.29 30.63
N ASP A 296 1.09 -1.94 31.64
CA ASP A 296 -0.28 -2.42 31.77
C ASP A 296 -1.19 -1.89 30.65
N LEU A 297 -0.96 -0.66 30.19
CA LEU A 297 -1.74 -0.07 29.09
C LEU A 297 -1.39 -0.72 27.74
N ILE A 298 -0.11 -0.97 27.50
CA ILE A 298 0.35 -1.71 26.32
C ILE A 298 -0.19 -3.14 26.38
N GLN A 299 -0.13 -3.78 27.55
CA GLN A 299 -0.64 -5.14 27.77
C GLN A 299 -2.15 -5.23 27.52
N VAL A 300 -2.96 -4.28 27.99
CA VAL A 300 -4.41 -4.26 27.71
C VAL A 300 -4.69 -4.16 26.21
N ARG A 301 -3.93 -3.33 25.47
CA ARG A 301 -4.09 -3.20 24.02
C ARG A 301 -3.61 -4.44 23.26
N LEU A 302 -2.56 -5.08 23.77
CA LEU A 302 -1.99 -6.34 23.29
C LEU A 302 -2.98 -7.49 23.48
N ASP A 303 -3.58 -7.61 24.68
CA ASP A 303 -4.61 -8.59 25.01
C ASP A 303 -5.88 -8.38 24.18
N ASN A 304 -6.19 -7.14 23.80
CA ASN A 304 -7.32 -6.84 22.92
C ASN A 304 -7.00 -7.01 21.43
N LEU A 305 -5.77 -7.37 21.04
CA LEU A 305 -5.33 -7.51 19.65
C LEU A 305 -5.61 -6.26 18.78
N ARG A 306 -5.15 -5.09 19.23
CA ARG A 306 -5.35 -3.80 18.53
C ARG A 306 -4.07 -3.22 17.90
N PHE A 307 -3.03 -4.02 17.76
CA PHE A 307 -1.81 -3.63 17.07
C PHE A 307 -1.77 -4.20 15.65
N ASP A 308 -0.95 -3.59 14.80
CA ASP A 308 -0.59 -4.15 13.51
C ASP A 308 0.54 -5.18 13.67
N TYR A 309 0.84 -5.89 12.59
CA TYR A 309 1.84 -6.94 12.59
C TYR A 309 3.21 -6.48 13.09
N ALA A 310 3.74 -5.39 12.50
CA ALA A 310 5.06 -4.86 12.84
C ALA A 310 5.19 -4.51 14.33
N MET A 311 4.10 -4.02 14.94
CA MET A 311 4.09 -3.73 16.36
C MET A 311 4.02 -5.00 17.23
N TYR A 312 3.29 -6.06 16.83
CA TYR A 312 3.35 -7.33 17.57
C TYR A 312 4.74 -7.95 17.55
N GLU A 313 5.38 -7.94 16.37
CA GLU A 313 6.75 -8.41 16.19
C GLU A 313 7.72 -7.63 17.10
N PHE A 314 7.65 -6.29 17.04
CA PHE A 314 8.44 -5.42 17.91
C PHE A 314 8.21 -5.70 19.40
N LEU A 315 6.95 -5.76 19.84
CA LEU A 315 6.62 -5.98 21.25
C LEU A 315 7.11 -7.36 21.74
N LYS A 316 7.00 -8.39 20.91
CA LYS A 316 7.49 -9.71 21.26
C LYS A 316 9.02 -9.74 21.34
N PHE A 317 9.71 -9.37 20.26
CA PHE A 317 11.16 -9.58 20.15
C PHE A 317 11.98 -8.52 20.89
N GLN A 318 11.52 -7.27 20.94
CA GLN A 318 12.25 -6.17 21.59
C GLN A 318 11.80 -5.94 23.04
N CYS A 319 10.54 -6.22 23.37
CA CYS A 319 9.97 -5.92 24.70
C CYS A 319 9.63 -7.16 25.52
N GLY A 320 9.65 -8.37 24.93
CA GLY A 320 9.24 -9.60 25.60
C GLY A 320 7.76 -9.60 26.02
N MET A 321 6.93 -8.76 25.39
CA MET A 321 5.50 -8.65 25.68
C MET A 321 4.70 -9.46 24.67
N VAL A 322 3.80 -10.30 25.19
CA VAL A 322 2.86 -11.10 24.41
C VAL A 322 1.47 -11.00 25.05
N PRO A 323 0.37 -11.30 24.32
CA PRO A 323 -0.95 -11.36 24.94
C PRO A 323 -0.96 -12.29 26.16
N SER A 324 -1.74 -11.97 27.19
CA SER A 324 -1.79 -12.74 28.44
C SER A 324 -2.20 -14.21 28.23
N TYR A 325 -2.94 -14.49 27.17
CA TYR A 325 -3.37 -15.82 26.74
C TYR A 325 -2.48 -16.44 25.64
N TYR A 326 -1.26 -15.92 25.43
CA TYR A 326 -0.36 -16.42 24.37
C TYR A 326 -0.03 -17.92 24.51
N ASN A 327 0.01 -18.45 25.74
CA ASN A 327 0.20 -19.89 25.96
C ASN A 327 -1.00 -20.73 25.51
N LEU A 328 -2.23 -20.20 25.57
CA LEU A 328 -3.40 -20.87 24.99
C LEU A 328 -3.32 -20.90 23.46
N ILE A 329 -2.73 -19.89 22.83
CA ILE A 329 -2.44 -19.91 21.39
C ILE A 329 -1.39 -20.97 21.05
N LYS A 330 -0.35 -21.14 21.88
CA LYS A 330 0.60 -22.26 21.73
C LYS A 330 -0.11 -23.61 21.84
N GLY A 331 -1.01 -23.75 22.81
CA GLY A 331 -1.85 -24.94 22.98
C GLY A 331 -2.72 -25.23 21.76
N PHE A 332 -3.38 -24.20 21.21
CA PHE A 332 -4.13 -24.27 19.96
C PHE A 332 -3.27 -24.78 18.80
N VAL A 333 -2.07 -24.19 18.61
CA VAL A 333 -1.18 -24.61 17.52
C VAL A 333 -0.65 -26.03 17.74
N SER A 334 -0.34 -26.39 19.00
CA SER A 334 0.06 -27.75 19.37
C SER A 334 -1.02 -28.78 19.05
N SER A 335 -2.30 -28.50 19.32
CA SER A 335 -3.39 -29.42 19.00
C SER A 335 -3.62 -29.50 17.50
N VAL A 336 -3.54 -28.40 16.75
CA VAL A 336 -3.57 -28.41 15.27
C VAL A 336 -2.48 -29.31 14.70
N LEU A 337 -1.26 -29.23 15.22
CA LEU A 337 -0.16 -30.09 14.80
C LEU A 337 -0.42 -31.57 15.09
N ARG A 338 -1.09 -31.92 16.20
CA ARG A 338 -1.42 -33.33 16.51
C ARG A 338 -2.47 -33.92 15.58
N LEU A 339 -3.27 -33.10 14.90
CA LEU A 339 -4.22 -33.57 13.90
C LEU A 339 -3.54 -33.92 12.57
N LEU A 340 -2.29 -33.50 12.37
CA LEU A 340 -1.49 -33.89 11.22
C LEU A 340 -0.86 -35.27 11.43
N PRO A 341 -0.60 -36.04 10.35
CA PRO A 341 0.07 -37.34 10.45
C PRO A 341 1.43 -37.28 11.19
N GLN A 342 1.70 -38.27 12.05
CA GLN A 342 2.87 -38.26 12.96
C GLN A 342 4.22 -38.25 12.24
N ASP A 343 4.28 -38.85 11.06
CA ASP A 343 5.46 -38.92 10.18
C ASP A 343 5.80 -37.57 9.52
N LEU A 344 4.93 -36.57 9.67
CA LEU A 344 5.05 -35.25 9.03
C LEU A 344 5.28 -34.11 10.01
N VAL A 345 5.14 -34.37 11.31
CA VAL A 345 5.31 -33.38 12.38
C VAL A 345 6.54 -33.75 13.20
N ASP A 346 7.52 -32.85 13.23
CA ASP A 346 8.67 -33.04 14.10
C ASP A 346 8.19 -33.10 15.58
N PRO A 347 8.40 -34.22 16.29
CA PRO A 347 8.00 -34.34 17.69
C PRO A 347 8.65 -33.27 18.58
N THR A 348 9.81 -32.74 18.18
CA THR A 348 10.49 -31.66 18.89
C THR A 348 9.75 -30.32 18.78
N LEU A 349 9.08 -30.03 17.65
CA LEU A 349 8.22 -28.84 17.48
C LEU A 349 7.02 -28.89 18.44
N VAL A 350 6.36 -30.05 18.54
CA VAL A 350 5.24 -30.25 19.46
C VAL A 350 5.71 -30.11 20.90
N ALA A 351 6.92 -30.59 21.22
CA ALA A 351 7.52 -30.43 22.55
C ALA A 351 7.87 -28.97 22.89
N GLN A 352 8.34 -28.17 21.93
CA GLN A 352 8.65 -26.74 22.12
C GLN A 352 7.39 -25.90 22.39
N LEU A 353 6.23 -26.33 21.87
CA LEU A 353 4.95 -25.67 22.08
C LEU A 353 4.21 -26.11 23.36
N LYS A 354 4.67 -27.19 24.02
CA LYS A 354 4.04 -27.67 25.26
C LYS A 354 4.32 -26.70 26.41
N ASP A 355 3.24 -26.22 27.02
CA ASP A 355 3.28 -25.54 28.32
C ASP A 355 2.97 -26.58 29.42
N PRO A 356 3.87 -26.83 30.39
CA PRO A 356 3.65 -27.81 31.45
C PRO A 356 2.44 -27.49 32.36
N ASP A 357 2.01 -26.23 32.42
CA ASP A 357 0.89 -25.78 33.27
C ASP A 357 -0.39 -25.43 32.47
N GLY A 358 -0.41 -25.70 31.16
CA GLY A 358 -1.50 -25.32 30.25
C GLY A 358 -2.70 -26.27 30.24
N VAL A 359 -3.87 -25.76 29.85
CA VAL A 359 -5.06 -26.58 29.53
C VAL A 359 -4.70 -27.53 28.38
N ILE A 360 -4.81 -28.84 28.59
CA ILE A 360 -4.57 -29.85 27.55
C ILE A 360 -5.93 -30.25 26.97
N SER A 361 -6.31 -29.62 25.85
CA SER A 361 -7.36 -30.16 24.96
C SER A 361 -6.72 -30.64 23.64
N ASP A 362 -7.26 -31.74 23.11
CA ASP A 362 -6.93 -32.24 21.77
C ASP A 362 -7.79 -31.59 20.68
N GLU A 363 -8.86 -30.86 21.04
CA GLU A 363 -9.72 -30.13 20.12
C GLU A 363 -9.29 -28.65 20.05
N PRO A 364 -8.78 -28.13 18.90
CA PRO A 364 -8.25 -26.78 18.80
C PRO A 364 -9.25 -25.68 19.19
N MET A 365 -10.52 -25.83 18.83
CA MET A 365 -11.54 -24.80 19.07
C MET A 365 -11.85 -24.56 20.56
N ASP A 366 -11.53 -25.51 21.45
CA ASP A 366 -11.68 -25.33 22.90
C ASP A 366 -10.76 -24.22 23.43
N TYR A 367 -9.57 -24.07 22.85
CA TYR A 367 -8.65 -22.98 23.22
C TYR A 367 -9.23 -21.62 22.83
N ILE A 368 -9.91 -21.51 21.68
CA ILE A 368 -10.58 -20.28 21.25
C ILE A 368 -11.69 -19.92 22.24
N TYR A 369 -12.50 -20.91 22.65
CA TYR A 369 -13.53 -20.70 23.67
C TYR A 369 -12.94 -20.28 25.01
N THR A 370 -11.83 -20.91 25.43
CA THR A 370 -11.11 -20.58 26.67
C THR A 370 -10.53 -19.16 26.64
N ILE A 371 -9.96 -18.73 25.52
CA ILE A 371 -9.45 -17.35 25.35
C ILE A 371 -10.61 -16.35 25.44
N LYS A 372 -11.74 -16.62 24.76
CA LYS A 372 -12.92 -15.75 24.81
C LYS A 372 -13.47 -15.62 26.23
N THR A 373 -13.58 -16.73 26.96
CA THR A 373 -14.06 -16.73 28.34
C THR A 373 -13.07 -16.08 29.31
N LEU A 374 -11.76 -16.19 29.07
CA LEU A 374 -10.75 -15.49 29.87
C LEU A 374 -10.81 -13.96 29.69
N ILE A 375 -11.07 -13.48 28.48
CA ILE A 375 -11.13 -12.04 28.18
C ILE A 375 -12.47 -11.41 28.55
N PHE A 376 -13.58 -12.08 28.28
CA PHE A 376 -14.93 -11.51 28.44
C PHE A 376 -15.74 -12.13 29.58
N GLY A 377 -15.24 -13.17 30.25
CA GLY A 377 -15.98 -13.94 31.25
C GLY A 377 -16.97 -14.95 30.64
N ILE A 378 -17.67 -15.69 31.51
CA ILE A 378 -18.78 -16.57 31.11
C ILE A 378 -20.01 -15.69 30.84
N GLY A 379 -20.65 -15.88 29.69
CA GLY A 379 -21.82 -15.10 29.28
C GLY A 379 -23.04 -15.29 30.19
N THR A 380 -23.88 -14.28 30.28
CA THR A 380 -25.20 -14.34 30.93
C THR A 380 -26.30 -14.41 29.86
N VAL A 381 -27.48 -14.96 30.19
CA VAL A 381 -28.58 -15.14 29.22
C VAL A 381 -29.05 -13.83 28.55
N ASP A 382 -28.82 -12.67 29.18
CA ASP A 382 -29.11 -11.33 28.65
C ASP A 382 -27.84 -10.57 28.25
N GLU A 383 -27.09 -11.04 27.24
CA GLU A 383 -25.97 -10.27 26.68
C GLU A 383 -26.48 -9.09 25.83
N SER A 384 -25.99 -7.88 26.10
CA SER A 384 -26.31 -6.72 25.26
C SER A 384 -25.72 -6.90 23.86
N THR A 385 -26.43 -6.39 22.85
CA THR A 385 -25.96 -6.38 21.45
C THR A 385 -24.56 -5.77 21.31
N GLU A 386 -24.27 -4.71 22.06
CA GLU A 386 -22.94 -4.06 22.08
C GLU A 386 -21.82 -4.99 22.57
N ARG A 387 -22.09 -5.82 23.60
CA ARG A 387 -21.11 -6.78 24.12
C ARG A 387 -20.86 -7.90 23.09
N GLN A 388 -21.93 -8.39 22.46
CA GLN A 388 -21.81 -9.43 21.45
C GLN A 388 -21.00 -8.96 20.23
N GLU A 389 -21.23 -7.73 19.78
CA GLU A 389 -20.40 -7.11 18.74
C GLU A 389 -18.93 -7.03 19.12
N LEU A 390 -18.62 -6.65 20.37
CA LEU A 390 -17.24 -6.55 20.85
C LEU A 390 -16.55 -7.91 20.84
N ILE A 391 -17.24 -8.96 21.32
CA ILE A 391 -16.75 -10.35 21.31
C ILE A 391 -16.50 -10.81 19.88
N ASN A 392 -17.43 -10.53 18.96
CA ASN A 392 -17.31 -10.92 17.55
C ASN A 392 -16.17 -10.19 16.83
N LYS A 393 -15.99 -8.90 17.10
CA LYS A 393 -14.84 -8.10 16.59
C LYS A 393 -13.52 -8.62 17.16
N PHE A 394 -13.49 -9.04 18.42
CA PHE A 394 -12.32 -9.69 19.00
C PHE A 394 -12.05 -11.05 18.36
N ASN A 395 -13.08 -11.88 18.16
CA ASN A 395 -12.95 -13.22 17.60
C ASN A 395 -12.32 -13.21 16.20
N MET A 396 -12.73 -12.27 15.33
CA MET A 396 -12.12 -12.10 14.02
C MET A 396 -10.63 -11.71 14.11
N ARG A 397 -10.28 -10.79 15.02
CA ARG A 397 -8.88 -10.36 15.25
C ARG A 397 -8.03 -11.46 15.86
N LEU A 398 -8.62 -12.31 16.70
CA LEU A 398 -7.97 -13.49 17.26
C LEU A 398 -7.60 -14.48 16.16
N ALA A 399 -8.52 -14.79 15.24
CA ALA A 399 -8.24 -15.62 14.08
C ALA A 399 -7.08 -15.07 13.23
N ASP A 400 -7.07 -13.75 12.96
CA ASP A 400 -6.01 -13.11 12.16
C ASP A 400 -4.65 -13.14 12.88
N PHE A 401 -4.65 -12.88 14.19
CA PHE A 401 -3.44 -12.95 15.02
C PHE A 401 -2.88 -14.37 15.16
N ILE A 402 -3.74 -15.39 15.25
CA ILE A 402 -3.32 -16.80 15.27
C ILE A 402 -2.68 -17.17 13.93
N ALA A 403 -3.27 -16.75 12.80
CA ALA A 403 -2.70 -16.98 11.47
C ALA A 403 -1.29 -16.40 11.35
N ILE A 404 -1.08 -15.17 11.85
CA ILE A 404 0.23 -14.53 11.95
C ILE A 404 1.18 -15.31 12.87
N CYS A 405 0.68 -15.79 14.01
CA CYS A 405 1.50 -16.54 14.96
C CYS A 405 2.02 -17.84 14.37
N ILE A 406 1.20 -18.53 13.57
CA ILE A 406 1.57 -19.77 12.89
C ILE A 406 2.73 -19.53 11.91
N ASP A 407 2.68 -18.47 11.10
CA ASP A 407 3.70 -18.21 10.09
C ASP A 407 4.99 -17.61 10.66
N GLU A 408 4.90 -16.58 11.51
CA GLU A 408 6.05 -15.69 11.75
C GLU A 408 6.45 -15.58 13.23
N LEU A 409 5.52 -15.76 14.18
CA LEU A 409 5.85 -15.50 15.58
C LEU A 409 6.21 -16.75 16.37
N LEU A 410 5.60 -17.93 16.19
CA LEU A 410 5.76 -19.01 17.18
C LEU A 410 7.05 -19.84 17.06
N LEU A 411 7.50 -20.15 15.84
CA LEU A 411 8.51 -21.18 15.57
C LEU A 411 9.50 -20.79 14.45
N ASP A 412 9.80 -19.50 14.27
CA ASP A 412 10.81 -18.97 13.34
C ASP A 412 10.89 -19.71 11.98
N ASN A 413 9.78 -19.66 11.20
CA ASN A 413 9.56 -20.30 9.89
C ASN A 413 9.51 -21.84 9.86
N GLN A 414 9.65 -22.55 10.98
CA GLN A 414 9.55 -24.02 11.01
C GLN A 414 8.11 -24.54 10.86
N LEU A 415 7.14 -23.68 11.20
CA LEU A 415 5.73 -23.89 10.93
C LEU A 415 5.23 -22.74 10.07
N SER A 416 4.36 -23.06 9.11
CA SER A 416 3.67 -22.05 8.31
C SER A 416 2.31 -22.58 7.88
N LEU A 417 1.41 -21.66 7.55
CA LEU A 417 0.12 -21.95 6.93
C LEU A 417 0.31 -22.70 5.61
N THR A 418 1.42 -22.46 4.90
CA THR A 418 1.85 -23.26 3.73
C THR A 418 1.92 -24.74 4.02
N ILE A 419 2.61 -25.12 5.11
CA ILE A 419 2.77 -26.50 5.53
C ILE A 419 1.40 -27.08 5.89
N LEU A 420 0.59 -26.33 6.63
CA LEU A 420 -0.77 -26.74 7.01
C LEU A 420 -1.66 -27.00 5.79
N THR A 421 -1.72 -26.08 4.83
CA THR A 421 -2.54 -26.20 3.62
C THR A 421 -2.13 -27.37 2.75
N LYS A 422 -0.82 -27.54 2.54
CA LYS A 422 -0.27 -28.64 1.73
C LYS A 422 -0.69 -29.99 2.31
N TYR A 423 -0.63 -30.15 3.63
CA TYR A 423 -1.02 -31.40 4.27
C TYR A 423 -2.52 -31.60 4.29
N LEU A 424 -3.29 -30.56 4.61
CA LEU A 424 -4.74 -30.61 4.55
C LEU A 424 -5.26 -31.10 3.19
N ASN A 425 -4.61 -30.67 2.11
CA ASN A 425 -4.94 -31.12 0.76
C ASN A 425 -4.61 -32.61 0.53
N SER A 426 -3.51 -33.12 1.10
CA SER A 426 -3.08 -34.52 0.93
C SER A 426 -3.80 -35.55 1.81
N MET A 427 -4.51 -35.12 2.86
CA MET A 427 -5.16 -36.02 3.82
C MET A 427 -6.40 -36.73 3.24
N GLU A 428 -6.66 -37.95 3.72
CA GLU A 428 -7.90 -38.68 3.45
C GLU A 428 -9.11 -38.02 4.12
N GLU A 429 -10.32 -38.27 3.62
CA GLU A 429 -11.56 -37.71 4.18
C GLU A 429 -11.95 -38.42 5.49
N ASP A 430 -11.39 -37.94 6.60
CA ASP A 430 -11.63 -38.46 7.95
C ASP A 430 -12.03 -37.35 8.95
N LYS A 431 -12.19 -37.71 10.23
CA LYS A 431 -12.52 -36.75 11.31
C LYS A 431 -11.44 -35.66 11.43
N TYR A 432 -10.17 -36.02 11.31
CA TYR A 432 -9.04 -35.11 11.50
C TYR A 432 -9.00 -34.03 10.40
N LYS A 433 -9.19 -34.43 9.14
CA LYS A 433 -9.30 -33.50 8.01
C LYS A 433 -10.48 -32.55 8.17
N LYS A 434 -11.63 -33.04 8.65
CA LYS A 434 -12.80 -32.19 8.93
C LYS A 434 -12.49 -31.13 9.99
N THR A 435 -11.89 -31.51 11.11
CA THR A 435 -11.48 -30.57 12.17
C THR A 435 -10.46 -29.55 11.66
N LEU A 436 -9.46 -29.97 10.87
CA LEU A 436 -8.48 -29.05 10.27
C LEU A 436 -9.11 -28.10 9.25
N ARG A 437 -10.13 -28.55 8.51
CA ARG A 437 -10.91 -27.69 7.61
C ARG A 437 -11.70 -26.64 8.40
N GLU A 438 -12.29 -27.00 9.53
CA GLU A 438 -12.96 -26.06 10.45
C GLU A 438 -11.98 -25.02 11.02
N VAL A 439 -10.78 -25.46 11.44
CA VAL A 439 -9.70 -24.56 11.86
C VAL A 439 -9.31 -23.60 10.73
N THR A 440 -9.15 -24.11 9.52
CA THR A 440 -8.79 -23.30 8.34
C THR A 440 -9.88 -22.28 8.02
N ALA A 441 -11.15 -22.69 8.08
CA ALA A 441 -12.30 -21.80 7.92
C ALA A 441 -12.32 -20.70 8.99
N TYR A 442 -11.99 -21.04 10.24
CA TYR A 442 -11.90 -20.08 11.35
C TYR A 442 -10.80 -19.04 11.13
N LEU A 443 -9.61 -19.46 10.67
CA LEU A 443 -8.49 -18.54 10.39
C LEU A 443 -8.82 -17.56 9.27
N MET A 444 -9.43 -18.04 8.17
CA MET A 444 -9.92 -17.17 7.08
C MET A 444 -11.11 -16.30 7.50
N HIS A 445 -11.92 -16.77 8.45
CA HIS A 445 -12.97 -16.02 9.11
C HIS A 445 -13.97 -15.30 8.18
N PHE A 446 -14.40 -15.94 7.09
CA PHE A 446 -15.50 -15.42 6.26
C PHE A 446 -16.76 -15.25 7.13
N ARG A 447 -17.29 -14.02 7.20
CA ARG A 447 -18.47 -13.68 8.00
C ARG A 447 -19.25 -12.52 7.41
N SER A 448 -20.44 -12.29 7.96
CA SER A 448 -21.21 -11.06 7.69
C SER A 448 -20.50 -9.82 8.26
N ASN A 449 -20.64 -8.68 7.58
CA ASN A 449 -20.26 -7.35 8.06
C ASN A 449 -21.07 -6.91 9.30
N ASP A 450 -22.21 -7.56 9.57
CA ASP A 450 -22.99 -7.42 10.78
C ASP A 450 -22.31 -8.17 11.95
N PHE A 451 -21.74 -7.42 12.88
CA PHE A 451 -21.05 -7.97 14.05
C PHE A 451 -21.99 -8.39 15.18
N SER A 452 -23.29 -8.14 15.08
CA SER A 452 -24.28 -8.67 16.04
C SER A 452 -24.44 -10.19 15.88
N LYS A 453 -24.19 -10.72 14.68
CA LYS A 453 -24.29 -12.15 14.37
C LYS A 453 -23.02 -12.89 14.76
N GLU A 454 -23.20 -14.12 15.26
CA GLU A 454 -22.09 -15.02 15.56
C GLU A 454 -21.37 -15.48 14.29
N TYR A 455 -20.09 -15.81 14.45
CA TYR A 455 -19.32 -16.44 13.39
C TYR A 455 -19.80 -17.87 13.15
N SER A 456 -19.92 -18.27 11.88
CA SER A 456 -20.19 -19.64 11.46
C SER A 456 -19.27 -20.02 10.31
N SER A 457 -18.66 -21.20 10.38
CA SER A 457 -17.83 -21.75 9.31
C SER A 457 -18.65 -22.11 8.05
N ALA A 458 -19.97 -22.26 8.18
CA ALA A 458 -20.85 -22.65 7.09
C ALA A 458 -20.85 -21.65 5.92
N LEU A 459 -20.55 -20.37 6.15
CA LEU A 459 -20.47 -19.38 5.07
C LEU A 459 -19.34 -19.70 4.08
N MET A 460 -18.24 -20.29 4.55
CA MET A 460 -17.17 -20.72 3.65
C MET A 460 -17.67 -21.85 2.72
N ASP A 461 -18.42 -22.81 3.27
CA ASP A 461 -18.98 -23.91 2.51
C ASP A 461 -20.05 -23.41 1.51
N GLU A 462 -20.90 -22.47 1.92
CA GLU A 462 -21.88 -21.80 1.03
C GLU A 462 -21.18 -21.11 -0.15
N ILE A 463 -20.08 -20.39 0.09
CA ILE A 463 -19.27 -19.78 -0.97
C ILE A 463 -18.74 -20.87 -1.91
N LEU A 464 -18.15 -21.94 -1.36
CA LEU A 464 -17.56 -23.02 -2.15
C LEU A 464 -18.62 -23.74 -3.01
N GLU A 465 -19.78 -24.04 -2.45
CA GLU A 465 -20.90 -24.67 -3.16
C GLU A 465 -21.45 -23.76 -4.26
N THR A 466 -21.58 -22.45 -3.99
CA THR A 466 -22.06 -21.46 -4.96
C THR A 466 -21.24 -21.49 -6.24
N TYR A 467 -19.91 -21.40 -6.16
CA TYR A 467 -19.06 -21.42 -7.35
C TYR A 467 -18.93 -22.81 -8.00
N SER A 468 -19.31 -23.89 -7.31
CA SER A 468 -19.27 -25.24 -7.88
C SER A 468 -20.30 -25.46 -8.99
N GLY A 469 -21.37 -24.65 -9.05
CA GLY A 469 -22.35 -24.64 -10.14
C GLY A 469 -21.99 -23.66 -11.27
N GLU A 470 -22.44 -23.96 -12.50
CA GLU A 470 -22.10 -23.19 -13.72
C GLU A 470 -22.74 -21.80 -13.83
N GLN A 471 -23.73 -21.46 -12.98
CA GLN A 471 -24.55 -20.24 -13.11
C GLN A 471 -24.78 -19.51 -11.78
N CYS A 472 -23.74 -19.27 -10.99
CA CYS A 472 -23.92 -18.64 -9.69
C CYS A 472 -22.97 -17.45 -9.48
N CYS A 473 -23.55 -16.33 -9.05
CA CYS A 473 -22.85 -15.17 -8.55
C CYS A 473 -23.04 -15.09 -7.03
N PHE A 474 -21.93 -15.11 -6.29
CA PHE A 474 -21.98 -14.89 -4.84
C PHE A 474 -22.02 -13.38 -4.55
N SER A 475 -22.95 -12.94 -3.69
CA SER A 475 -23.05 -11.53 -3.32
C SER A 475 -22.05 -11.17 -2.21
N TRP A 476 -20.94 -10.57 -2.60
CA TRP A 476 -19.87 -10.14 -1.69
C TRP A 476 -20.17 -8.87 -0.86
N THR A 477 -21.31 -8.19 -1.11
CA THR A 477 -21.63 -6.87 -0.51
C THR A 477 -21.62 -6.84 1.02
N ASN A 478 -21.98 -7.93 1.66
CA ASN A 478 -22.12 -8.02 3.12
C ASN A 478 -21.13 -9.00 3.76
N VAL A 479 -20.04 -9.37 3.06
CA VAL A 479 -19.08 -10.36 3.53
C VAL A 479 -17.72 -9.72 3.80
N ILE A 480 -17.15 -10.05 4.95
CA ILE A 480 -15.78 -9.71 5.35
C ILE A 480 -15.03 -10.98 5.75
N PHE A 481 -13.70 -10.94 5.71
CA PHE A 481 -12.84 -12.09 6.03
C PHE A 481 -11.45 -11.63 6.46
N ASN A 482 -10.64 -12.52 7.01
CA ASN A 482 -9.26 -12.25 7.40
C ASN A 482 -8.32 -12.42 6.21
N HIS A 483 -7.71 -11.31 5.82
CA HIS A 483 -7.07 -11.22 4.53
C HIS A 483 -5.70 -11.88 4.50
N TYR A 484 -4.99 -11.89 5.63
CA TYR A 484 -3.70 -12.56 5.75
C TYR A 484 -3.84 -14.07 5.50
N ALA A 485 -4.68 -14.74 6.30
CA ALA A 485 -4.95 -16.17 6.17
C ALA A 485 -5.52 -16.53 4.79
N THR A 486 -6.53 -15.81 4.30
CA THR A 486 -7.13 -16.09 2.99
C THR A 486 -6.12 -15.95 1.85
N SER A 487 -5.22 -14.96 1.90
CA SER A 487 -4.18 -14.81 0.88
C SER A 487 -3.21 -16.00 0.85
N ARG A 488 -2.81 -16.53 2.02
CA ARG A 488 -1.97 -17.73 2.13
C ARG A 488 -2.69 -18.97 1.62
N MET A 489 -3.97 -19.14 1.98
CA MET A 489 -4.77 -20.28 1.51
C MET A 489 -4.95 -20.28 -0.02
N ILE A 490 -5.10 -19.10 -0.63
CA ILE A 490 -5.13 -18.97 -2.10
C ILE A 490 -3.76 -19.32 -2.69
N GLU A 491 -2.69 -18.77 -2.12
CA GLU A 491 -1.31 -18.94 -2.59
C GLU A 491 -0.90 -20.41 -2.61
N GLU A 492 -1.34 -21.17 -1.60
CA GLU A 492 -0.96 -22.57 -1.35
C GLU A 492 -1.96 -23.57 -1.95
N GLY A 493 -2.92 -23.07 -2.73
CA GLY A 493 -3.84 -23.91 -3.48
C GLY A 493 -4.92 -24.61 -2.65
N PHE A 494 -5.30 -24.06 -1.49
CA PHE A 494 -6.45 -24.58 -0.72
C PHE A 494 -7.72 -24.61 -1.58
N PHE A 495 -8.10 -23.47 -2.17
CA PHE A 495 -9.35 -23.33 -2.91
C PHE A 495 -9.38 -24.17 -4.19
N ILE A 496 -8.31 -24.19 -4.98
CA ILE A 496 -8.26 -25.01 -6.20
C ILE A 496 -8.43 -26.50 -5.88
N HIS A 497 -7.89 -26.95 -4.73
CA HIS A 497 -8.05 -28.32 -4.27
C HIS A 497 -9.50 -28.64 -3.86
N GLN A 498 -10.22 -27.71 -3.23
CA GLN A 498 -11.65 -27.90 -2.92
C GLN A 498 -12.49 -28.13 -4.19
N TYR A 499 -12.06 -27.56 -5.32
CA TYR A 499 -12.72 -27.71 -6.61
C TYR A 499 -12.20 -28.85 -7.47
N ALA A 500 -11.27 -29.70 -6.98
CA ALA A 500 -10.63 -30.73 -7.79
C ALA A 500 -11.63 -31.66 -8.51
N ARG A 501 -12.71 -32.07 -7.82
CA ARG A 501 -13.78 -32.91 -8.41
C ARG A 501 -14.59 -32.17 -9.47
N SER A 502 -14.86 -30.88 -9.25
CA SER A 502 -15.60 -30.04 -10.19
C SER A 502 -14.77 -29.80 -11.44
N LEU A 503 -13.47 -29.51 -11.29
CA LEU A 503 -12.52 -29.30 -12.39
C LEU A 503 -12.34 -30.55 -13.28
N GLN A 504 -12.46 -31.76 -12.73
CA GLN A 504 -12.40 -33.01 -13.51
C GLN A 504 -13.62 -33.24 -14.41
N LYS A 505 -14.76 -32.60 -14.12
CA LYS A 505 -16.03 -32.81 -14.83
C LYS A 505 -16.29 -31.82 -15.95
N VAL A 506 -15.48 -30.76 -16.08
CA VAL A 506 -15.77 -29.66 -16.99
C VAL A 506 -15.16 -29.94 -18.37
N GLU A 507 -16.01 -30.35 -19.31
CA GLU A 507 -15.69 -30.34 -20.75
C GLU A 507 -15.85 -28.94 -21.40
N GLY A 508 -16.29 -27.91 -20.64
CA GLY A 508 -16.52 -26.57 -21.17
C GLY A 508 -16.15 -25.44 -20.22
N GLY A 509 -15.02 -24.77 -20.46
CA GLY A 509 -14.66 -23.38 -20.12
C GLY A 509 -14.86 -22.80 -18.69
N TRP A 510 -15.67 -23.41 -17.83
CA TRP A 510 -16.03 -22.94 -16.50
C TRP A 510 -15.01 -23.42 -15.50
N ASN A 511 -14.35 -22.48 -14.81
CA ASN A 511 -13.41 -22.82 -13.76
C ASN A 511 -13.84 -22.16 -12.45
N PRO A 512 -14.39 -22.94 -11.50
CA PRO A 512 -14.97 -22.42 -10.26
C PRO A 512 -13.92 -21.67 -9.42
N TYR A 513 -12.67 -22.15 -9.41
CA TYR A 513 -11.56 -21.50 -8.75
C TYR A 513 -11.24 -20.14 -9.38
N VAL A 514 -11.17 -20.08 -10.72
CA VAL A 514 -10.91 -18.83 -11.44
C VAL A 514 -12.01 -17.80 -11.22
N ASN A 515 -13.28 -18.21 -11.20
CA ASN A 515 -14.40 -17.30 -10.96
C ASN A 515 -14.39 -16.75 -9.53
N LEU A 516 -14.16 -17.62 -8.53
CA LEU A 516 -13.99 -17.19 -7.14
C LEU A 516 -12.86 -16.16 -7.01
N LEU A 517 -11.71 -16.43 -7.63
CA LEU A 517 -10.57 -15.49 -7.60
C LEU A 517 -10.88 -14.17 -8.30
N THR A 518 -11.60 -14.22 -9.42
CA THR A 518 -12.00 -13.02 -10.17
C THR A 518 -12.81 -12.10 -9.26
N ASP A 519 -13.83 -12.65 -8.57
CA ASP A 519 -14.67 -11.87 -7.67
C ASP A 519 -13.91 -11.40 -6.44
N LEU A 520 -13.06 -12.24 -5.85
CA LEU A 520 -12.20 -11.85 -4.74
C LEU A 520 -11.30 -10.66 -5.12
N ILE A 521 -10.62 -10.70 -6.27
CA ILE A 521 -9.73 -9.60 -6.71
C ILE A 521 -10.52 -8.34 -7.09
N GLU A 522 -11.74 -8.47 -7.62
CA GLU A 522 -12.59 -7.30 -7.91
C GLU A 522 -13.00 -6.57 -6.62
N GLN A 523 -13.40 -7.31 -5.59
CA GLN A 523 -13.83 -6.78 -4.30
C GLN A 523 -12.67 -6.27 -3.45
N TYR A 524 -11.51 -6.90 -3.56
CA TYR A 524 -10.41 -6.69 -2.63
C TYR A 524 -9.40 -5.64 -3.13
N ARG A 525 -9.08 -4.65 -2.28
CA ARG A 525 -8.25 -3.48 -2.65
C ARG A 525 -6.91 -3.36 -1.91
N LYS A 526 -6.53 -4.33 -1.07
CA LYS A 526 -5.22 -4.28 -0.40
C LYS A 526 -4.12 -4.81 -1.32
N ASP A 527 -3.17 -3.93 -1.62
CA ASP A 527 -2.05 -4.16 -2.55
C ASP A 527 -1.22 -5.42 -2.23
N ILE A 528 -0.95 -5.71 -0.95
CA ILE A 528 -0.10 -6.84 -0.54
C ILE A 528 -0.69 -8.19 -0.97
N ILE A 529 -2.01 -8.33 -0.89
CA ILE A 529 -2.70 -9.58 -1.16
C ILE A 529 -2.85 -9.80 -2.64
N ILE A 530 -3.19 -8.72 -3.34
CA ILE A 530 -3.18 -8.66 -4.79
C ILE A 530 -1.80 -9.10 -5.30
N GLU A 531 -0.71 -8.58 -4.73
CA GLU A 531 0.64 -8.94 -5.13
C GLU A 531 0.91 -10.45 -4.97
N ARG A 532 0.56 -11.05 -3.83
CA ARG A 532 0.73 -12.50 -3.58
C ARG A 532 -0.06 -13.35 -4.57
N ILE A 533 -1.34 -13.06 -4.74
CA ILE A 533 -2.22 -13.81 -5.65
C ILE A 533 -1.71 -13.68 -7.10
N CYS A 534 -1.36 -12.47 -7.53
CA CYS A 534 -0.88 -12.26 -8.89
C CYS A 534 0.46 -12.94 -9.18
N LYS A 535 1.37 -13.05 -8.19
CA LYS A 535 2.62 -13.81 -8.37
C LYS A 535 2.36 -15.27 -8.72
N LYS A 536 1.33 -15.90 -8.14
CA LYS A 536 0.96 -17.28 -8.48
C LYS A 536 0.47 -17.44 -9.91
N PHE A 537 -0.19 -16.43 -10.47
CA PHE A 537 -0.57 -16.49 -11.89
C PHE A 537 0.62 -16.44 -12.86
N LEU A 538 1.79 -15.97 -12.41
CA LEU A 538 3.01 -16.05 -13.21
C LEU A 538 3.59 -17.47 -13.27
N GLU A 539 3.25 -18.33 -12.31
CA GLU A 539 3.72 -19.72 -12.23
C GLU A 539 2.87 -20.68 -13.09
N ILE A 540 1.76 -20.21 -13.68
CA ILE A 540 0.89 -21.05 -14.51
C ILE A 540 1.66 -21.54 -15.75
N PRO A 541 1.71 -22.86 -16.00
CA PRO A 541 2.41 -23.42 -17.15
C PRO A 541 1.73 -22.99 -18.46
N ARG A 542 2.54 -22.78 -19.50
CA ARG A 542 2.05 -22.46 -20.85
C ARG A 542 1.89 -23.76 -21.67
N PRO A 543 0.91 -23.85 -22.59
CA PRO A 543 -0.09 -22.84 -22.93
C PRO A 543 -1.18 -22.69 -21.86
N ILE A 544 -1.67 -21.46 -21.68
CA ILE A 544 -2.67 -21.13 -20.66
C ILE A 544 -4.06 -21.52 -21.18
N ASP A 545 -4.78 -22.27 -20.37
CA ASP A 545 -6.12 -22.77 -20.69
C ASP A 545 -7.16 -21.64 -20.77
N VAL A 546 -8.14 -21.78 -21.67
CA VAL A 546 -9.17 -20.75 -21.91
C VAL A 546 -10.07 -20.55 -20.69
N SER A 547 -10.13 -21.49 -19.75
CA SER A 547 -10.87 -21.30 -18.49
C SER A 547 -10.36 -20.16 -17.61
N TYR A 548 -9.15 -19.63 -17.87
CA TYR A 548 -8.61 -18.45 -17.18
C TYR A 548 -9.08 -17.10 -17.78
N LEU A 549 -9.88 -17.13 -18.84
CA LEU A 549 -10.38 -15.93 -19.54
C LEU A 549 -11.13 -14.92 -18.64
N PRO A 550 -11.92 -15.34 -17.62
CA PRO A 550 -12.57 -14.39 -16.70
C PRO A 550 -11.61 -13.42 -16.00
N LEU A 551 -10.36 -13.84 -15.74
CA LEU A 551 -9.37 -12.97 -15.09
C LEU A 551 -8.96 -11.78 -15.94
N VAL A 552 -9.06 -11.85 -17.27
CA VAL A 552 -8.59 -10.79 -18.17
C VAL A 552 -9.26 -9.46 -17.85
N LYS A 553 -10.59 -9.46 -17.68
CA LYS A 553 -11.36 -8.26 -17.34
C LYS A 553 -10.90 -7.68 -16.02
N CYS A 554 -10.73 -8.54 -15.01
CA CYS A 554 -10.31 -8.14 -13.66
C CYS A 554 -8.89 -7.55 -13.67
N LEU A 555 -7.93 -8.21 -14.31
CA LEU A 555 -6.55 -7.75 -14.45
C LEU A 555 -6.46 -6.40 -15.18
N ILE A 556 -7.23 -6.20 -16.25
CA ILE A 556 -7.32 -4.90 -16.93
C ILE A 556 -7.93 -3.84 -16.00
N GLY A 557 -8.96 -4.19 -15.24
CA GLY A 557 -9.53 -3.34 -14.20
C GLY A 557 -8.51 -2.96 -13.12
N MET A 558 -7.61 -3.86 -12.75
CA MET A 558 -6.52 -3.57 -11.81
C MET A 558 -5.50 -2.60 -12.38
N LEU A 559 -5.07 -2.75 -13.64
CA LEU A 559 -4.15 -1.79 -14.26
C LEU A 559 -4.73 -0.37 -14.26
N ARG A 560 -6.05 -0.25 -14.46
CA ARG A 560 -6.74 1.05 -14.41
C ARG A 560 -6.79 1.65 -13.01
N ARG A 561 -6.92 0.82 -11.97
CA ARG A 561 -7.02 1.27 -10.57
C ARG A 561 -5.67 1.58 -9.92
N HIS A 562 -4.62 0.83 -10.27
CA HIS A 562 -3.32 0.87 -9.61
C HIS A 562 -2.23 1.51 -10.48
N THR A 563 -2.56 2.56 -11.24
CA THR A 563 -1.63 3.19 -12.21
C THR A 563 -0.33 3.70 -11.58
N THR A 564 -0.33 4.05 -10.29
CA THR A 564 0.84 4.52 -9.55
C THR A 564 1.59 3.42 -8.80
N ASN A 565 0.99 2.24 -8.59
CA ASN A 565 1.66 1.13 -7.92
C ASN A 565 2.49 0.32 -8.91
N TYR A 566 3.75 0.71 -9.02
CA TYR A 566 4.73 0.10 -9.91
C TYR A 566 4.77 -1.43 -9.88
N LYS A 567 4.75 -2.03 -8.68
CA LYS A 567 4.86 -3.49 -8.52
C LYS A 567 3.66 -4.21 -9.14
N ILE A 568 2.45 -3.72 -8.85
CA ILE A 568 1.21 -4.30 -9.37
C ILE A 568 1.15 -4.15 -10.88
N VAL A 569 1.45 -2.95 -11.41
CA VAL A 569 1.44 -2.71 -12.87
C VAL A 569 2.37 -3.67 -13.59
N LEU A 570 3.59 -3.88 -13.07
CA LEU A 570 4.58 -4.76 -13.68
C LEU A 570 4.13 -6.23 -13.66
N ILE A 571 3.65 -6.72 -12.51
CA ILE A 571 3.18 -8.10 -12.36
C ILE A 571 1.98 -8.36 -13.27
N VAL A 572 0.97 -7.48 -13.25
CA VAL A 572 -0.24 -7.65 -14.06
C VAL A 572 0.07 -7.59 -15.55
N THR A 573 0.91 -6.64 -15.99
CA THR A 573 1.34 -6.56 -17.40
C THR A 573 2.08 -7.83 -17.83
N SER A 574 2.89 -8.42 -16.93
CA SER A 574 3.59 -9.68 -17.18
C SER A 574 2.63 -10.87 -17.29
N ILE A 575 1.62 -10.94 -16.43
CA ILE A 575 0.56 -11.97 -16.51
C ILE A 575 -0.18 -11.86 -17.85
N LEU A 576 -0.60 -10.66 -18.25
CA LEU A 576 -1.27 -10.43 -19.54
C LEU A 576 -0.35 -10.76 -20.73
N THR A 577 0.96 -10.54 -20.60
CA THR A 577 1.96 -10.96 -21.61
C THR A 577 2.01 -12.48 -21.74
N ASN A 578 1.94 -13.21 -20.62
CA ASN A 578 1.88 -14.67 -20.61
C ASN A 578 0.56 -15.18 -21.22
N PHE A 579 -0.58 -14.58 -20.85
CA PHE A 579 -1.92 -14.96 -21.34
C PHE A 579 -2.06 -14.73 -22.85
N SER A 580 -1.45 -13.66 -23.38
CA SER A 580 -1.47 -13.35 -24.81
C SER A 580 -0.49 -14.17 -25.65
N PHE A 581 0.37 -15.00 -25.03
CA PHE A 581 1.35 -15.80 -25.75
C PHE A 581 0.66 -16.95 -26.52
N HIS A 582 0.75 -16.93 -27.85
CA HIS A 582 0.15 -17.90 -28.78
C HIS A 582 -1.38 -18.16 -28.66
N SER A 583 -2.13 -17.39 -27.86
CA SER A 583 -3.59 -17.52 -27.79
C SER A 583 -4.30 -16.30 -28.38
N MET A 584 -5.09 -16.48 -29.44
CA MET A 584 -5.85 -15.38 -30.05
C MET A 584 -7.04 -14.96 -29.16
N VAL A 585 -7.70 -15.93 -28.50
CA VAL A 585 -8.87 -15.71 -27.65
C VAL A 585 -8.58 -14.72 -26.52
N PHE A 586 -7.42 -14.87 -25.86
CA PHE A 586 -6.98 -13.96 -24.80
C PHE A 586 -6.72 -12.54 -25.34
N LYS A 587 -6.10 -12.41 -26.51
CA LYS A 587 -5.81 -11.11 -27.13
C LYS A 587 -7.09 -10.36 -27.46
N ASP A 588 -8.06 -11.04 -28.07
CA ASP A 588 -9.33 -10.44 -28.46
C ASP A 588 -10.14 -10.01 -27.23
N HIS A 589 -10.10 -10.80 -26.15
CA HIS A 589 -10.67 -10.40 -24.87
C HIS A 589 -9.97 -9.17 -24.27
N MET A 590 -8.63 -9.08 -24.34
CA MET A 590 -7.91 -7.90 -23.86
C MET A 590 -8.28 -6.64 -24.63
N ILE A 591 -8.39 -6.72 -25.97
CA ILE A 591 -8.83 -5.60 -26.81
C ILE A 591 -10.27 -5.20 -26.46
N LYS A 592 -11.19 -6.17 -26.36
CA LYS A 592 -12.60 -5.95 -26.00
C LYS A 592 -12.76 -5.20 -24.67
N TYR A 593 -11.91 -5.48 -23.68
CA TYR A 593 -11.96 -4.82 -22.36
C TYR A 593 -11.14 -3.51 -22.29
N GLY A 594 -10.62 -3.02 -23.42
CA GLY A 594 -10.00 -1.70 -23.51
C GLY A 594 -8.57 -1.64 -22.97
N VAL A 595 -7.79 -2.72 -23.14
CA VAL A 595 -6.37 -2.73 -22.73
C VAL A 595 -5.55 -1.66 -23.46
N ALA A 596 -5.90 -1.33 -24.72
CA ALA A 596 -5.15 -0.43 -25.58
C ALA A 596 -4.96 0.95 -24.94
N THR A 597 -6.03 1.55 -24.40
CA THR A 597 -5.98 2.87 -23.73
C THR A 597 -5.00 2.87 -22.56
N ILE A 598 -4.99 1.80 -21.76
CA ILE A 598 -4.13 1.68 -20.58
C ILE A 598 -2.66 1.57 -21.00
N LEU A 599 -2.37 0.73 -22.00
CA LEU A 599 -1.00 0.51 -22.45
C LEU A 599 -0.41 1.75 -23.14
N VAL A 600 -1.21 2.48 -23.92
CA VAL A 600 -0.78 3.77 -24.48
C VAL A 600 -0.41 4.76 -23.37
N GLY A 601 -1.17 4.80 -22.27
CA GLY A 601 -0.80 5.57 -21.08
C GLY A 601 0.49 5.07 -20.42
N ASN A 602 0.62 3.76 -20.22
CA ASN A 602 1.79 3.15 -19.57
C ASN A 602 3.10 3.33 -20.36
N MET A 603 3.05 3.51 -21.68
CA MET A 603 4.22 3.85 -22.50
C MET A 603 4.88 5.16 -22.07
N LEU A 604 4.11 6.09 -21.49
CA LEU A 604 4.59 7.40 -21.06
C LEU A 604 5.03 7.43 -19.58
N HIS A 605 5.03 6.28 -18.90
CA HIS A 605 5.43 6.18 -17.50
C HIS A 605 6.91 6.57 -17.31
N ASN A 606 7.24 7.10 -16.13
CA ASN A 606 8.61 7.49 -15.77
C ASN A 606 9.54 6.29 -15.51
N GLU A 607 8.94 5.13 -15.23
CA GLU A 607 9.65 3.90 -14.90
C GLU A 607 9.89 3.08 -16.16
N HIS A 608 11.16 2.91 -16.53
CA HIS A 608 11.55 2.22 -17.77
C HIS A 608 11.06 0.75 -17.81
N GLN A 609 10.95 0.07 -16.67
CA GLN A 609 10.50 -1.32 -16.62
C GLN A 609 9.01 -1.46 -16.99
N ILE A 610 8.18 -0.48 -16.63
CA ILE A 610 6.77 -0.44 -17.04
C ILE A 610 6.67 -0.25 -18.56
N VAL A 611 7.45 0.70 -19.11
CA VAL A 611 7.49 0.94 -20.56
C VAL A 611 7.91 -0.33 -21.29
N LEU A 612 8.96 -1.00 -20.81
CA LEU A 612 9.46 -2.24 -21.40
C LEU A 612 8.43 -3.38 -21.35
N ALA A 613 7.82 -3.64 -20.19
CA ALA A 613 6.78 -4.66 -20.04
C ALA A 613 5.55 -4.36 -20.92
N THR A 614 5.18 -3.08 -21.02
CA THR A 614 4.08 -2.60 -21.88
C THR A 614 4.36 -2.89 -23.35
N LEU A 615 5.56 -2.56 -23.84
CA LEU A 615 5.94 -2.81 -25.23
C LEU A 615 5.99 -4.30 -25.55
N LYS A 616 6.48 -5.14 -24.62
CA LYS A 616 6.46 -6.61 -24.77
C LYS A 616 5.05 -7.15 -24.92
N LEU A 617 4.10 -6.66 -24.10
CA LEU A 617 2.70 -7.02 -24.24
C LEU A 617 2.15 -6.56 -25.59
N MET A 618 2.40 -5.31 -25.99
CA MET A 618 1.93 -4.75 -27.26
C MET A 618 2.36 -5.62 -28.46
N ILE A 619 3.59 -6.13 -28.51
CA ILE A 619 4.05 -7.04 -29.58
C ILE A 619 3.16 -8.28 -29.74
N ASN A 620 2.55 -8.77 -28.66
CA ASN A 620 1.64 -9.90 -28.71
C ASN A 620 0.25 -9.51 -29.24
N ILE A 621 -0.20 -8.29 -28.96
CA ILE A 621 -1.58 -7.80 -29.16
C ILE A 621 -1.71 -6.69 -30.23
N THR A 622 -0.74 -6.55 -31.14
CA THR A 622 -0.83 -5.67 -32.33
C THR A 622 -0.68 -6.45 -33.64
N LYS A 623 -1.04 -7.74 -33.65
CA LYS A 623 -0.76 -8.63 -34.79
C LYS A 623 -1.83 -8.60 -35.88
N THR A 624 -3.10 -8.36 -35.53
CA THR A 624 -4.21 -8.28 -36.49
C THR A 624 -4.66 -6.84 -36.74
N THR A 625 -5.41 -6.61 -37.83
CA THR A 625 -5.90 -5.27 -38.19
C THR A 625 -6.80 -4.68 -37.10
N GLU A 626 -7.75 -5.47 -36.55
CA GLU A 626 -8.64 -5.01 -35.47
C GLU A 626 -7.86 -4.61 -34.21
N GLN A 627 -6.85 -5.40 -33.86
CA GLN A 627 -5.92 -5.09 -32.77
C GLN A 627 -5.17 -3.79 -33.03
N GLN A 628 -4.58 -3.63 -34.22
CA GLN A 628 -3.84 -2.42 -34.60
C GLN A 628 -4.73 -1.18 -34.56
N ASP A 629 -5.94 -1.26 -35.11
CA ASP A 629 -6.92 -0.18 -35.13
C ASP A 629 -7.32 0.24 -33.70
N ALA A 630 -7.46 -0.71 -32.77
CA ALA A 630 -7.72 -0.41 -31.37
C ALA A 630 -6.64 0.49 -30.74
N PHE A 631 -5.36 0.31 -31.09
CA PHE A 631 -4.27 1.18 -30.61
C PHE A 631 -4.18 2.51 -31.38
N LEU A 632 -4.40 2.49 -32.70
CA LEU A 632 -4.39 3.70 -33.52
C LEU A 632 -5.49 4.68 -33.09
N ASN A 633 -6.67 4.17 -32.78
CA ASN A 633 -7.80 4.96 -32.27
C ASN A 633 -7.53 5.62 -30.91
N GLN A 634 -6.52 5.15 -30.16
CA GLN A 634 -6.07 5.75 -28.90
C GLN A 634 -4.91 6.74 -29.08
N GLY A 635 -4.48 7.02 -30.31
CA GLY A 635 -3.39 7.96 -30.59
C GLY A 635 -2.00 7.41 -30.27
N VAL A 636 -1.78 6.09 -30.34
CA VAL A 636 -0.49 5.44 -30.00
C VAL A 636 0.72 6.05 -30.72
N MET A 637 0.55 6.58 -31.94
CA MET A 637 1.65 7.13 -32.73
C MET A 637 2.32 8.34 -32.08
N SER A 638 1.56 9.23 -31.43
CA SER A 638 2.13 10.37 -30.70
C SER A 638 2.93 9.91 -29.49
N SER A 639 2.45 8.87 -28.81
CA SER A 639 3.14 8.25 -27.67
C SER A 639 4.48 7.63 -28.09
N PHE A 640 4.54 7.00 -29.26
CA PHE A 640 5.81 6.51 -29.81
C PHE A 640 6.82 7.63 -30.09
N ILE A 641 6.40 8.77 -30.64
CA ILE A 641 7.32 9.90 -30.86
C ILE A 641 7.95 10.36 -29.53
N THR A 642 7.15 10.44 -28.47
CA THR A 642 7.62 10.78 -27.12
C THR A 642 8.56 9.72 -26.55
N VAL A 643 8.21 8.43 -26.65
CA VAL A 643 9.04 7.32 -26.17
C VAL A 643 10.39 7.28 -26.90
N LEU A 644 10.37 7.38 -28.23
CA LEU A 644 11.58 7.38 -29.03
C LEU A 644 12.48 8.57 -28.65
N GLY A 645 11.93 9.79 -28.53
CA GLY A 645 12.70 10.96 -28.09
C GLY A 645 13.27 10.83 -26.68
N ARG A 646 12.58 10.12 -25.78
CA ARG A 646 13.04 9.91 -24.40
C ARG A 646 14.16 8.87 -24.28
N TYR A 647 14.13 7.83 -25.11
CA TYR A 647 14.93 6.62 -24.90
C TYR A 647 15.95 6.28 -25.98
N TYR A 648 15.98 6.98 -27.14
CA TYR A 648 16.81 6.54 -28.29
C TYR A 648 18.30 6.36 -28.00
N GLU A 649 18.88 7.17 -27.11
CA GLU A 649 20.29 7.03 -26.69
C GLU A 649 20.47 6.27 -25.37
N LYS A 650 19.38 6.07 -24.62
CA LYS A 650 19.44 5.64 -23.22
C LYS A 650 19.13 4.16 -23.02
N ASN A 651 18.29 3.57 -23.88
CA ASN A 651 17.82 2.21 -23.68
C ASN A 651 17.53 1.51 -25.02
N SER A 652 18.45 0.66 -25.47
CA SER A 652 18.35 -0.07 -26.74
C SER A 652 17.16 -1.02 -26.79
N ASP A 653 16.78 -1.62 -25.66
CA ASP A 653 15.70 -2.62 -25.61
C ASP A 653 14.34 -1.96 -25.83
N ILE A 654 14.09 -0.81 -25.19
CA ILE A 654 12.88 -0.03 -25.41
C ILE A 654 12.77 0.37 -26.88
N ILE A 655 13.89 0.74 -27.52
CA ILE A 655 13.90 1.08 -28.95
C ILE A 655 13.64 -0.13 -29.84
N GLY A 656 14.28 -1.27 -29.57
CA GLY A 656 14.07 -2.50 -30.33
C GLY A 656 12.61 -2.98 -30.24
N TYR A 657 12.04 -3.04 -29.03
CA TYR A 657 10.64 -3.40 -28.86
C TYR A 657 9.68 -2.35 -29.45
N SER A 658 10.00 -1.05 -29.35
CA SER A 658 9.24 0.00 -30.03
C SER A 658 9.24 -0.20 -31.55
N ALA A 659 10.38 -0.57 -32.13
CA ALA A 659 10.50 -0.90 -33.55
C ALA A 659 9.62 -2.10 -33.92
N GLY A 660 9.58 -3.14 -33.08
CA GLY A 660 8.73 -4.29 -33.27
C GLY A 660 7.24 -3.92 -33.35
N VAL A 661 6.75 -3.11 -32.41
CA VAL A 661 5.35 -2.66 -32.39
C VAL A 661 5.05 -1.70 -33.54
N LEU A 662 5.90 -0.70 -33.78
CA LEU A 662 5.73 0.24 -34.91
C LEU A 662 5.67 -0.48 -36.25
N GLY A 663 6.57 -1.45 -36.48
CA GLY A 663 6.55 -2.27 -37.68
C GLY A 663 5.26 -3.08 -37.84
N GLN A 664 4.63 -3.52 -36.74
CA GLN A 664 3.33 -4.16 -36.77
C GLN A 664 2.22 -3.17 -37.12
N LEU A 665 2.18 -2.01 -36.46
CA LEU A 665 1.19 -0.96 -36.69
C LEU A 665 1.23 -0.43 -38.13
N PHE A 666 2.42 -0.28 -38.73
CA PHE A 666 2.57 0.14 -40.13
C PHE A 666 2.00 -0.85 -41.18
N ASN A 667 1.56 -2.04 -40.76
CA ASN A 667 0.78 -2.91 -41.65
C ASN A 667 -0.68 -2.47 -41.79
N SER A 668 -1.22 -1.68 -40.86
CA SER A 668 -2.58 -1.16 -40.94
C SER A 668 -2.68 -0.07 -42.01
N THR A 669 -3.78 -0.08 -42.75
CA THR A 669 -4.13 0.98 -43.71
C THR A 669 -4.58 2.27 -43.03
N ASN A 670 -4.93 2.20 -41.74
CA ASN A 670 -5.49 3.32 -40.97
C ASN A 670 -4.42 4.17 -40.27
N VAL A 671 -3.14 3.89 -40.50
CA VAL A 671 -2.06 4.67 -39.89
C VAL A 671 -2.04 6.08 -40.49
N SER A 672 -2.50 7.05 -39.70
CA SER A 672 -2.29 8.47 -39.98
C SER A 672 -1.04 8.95 -39.24
N ILE A 673 -0.02 9.33 -40.01
CA ILE A 673 1.24 9.87 -39.47
C ILE A 673 1.75 10.97 -40.40
N ALA A 674 2.25 12.06 -39.82
CA ALA A 674 2.77 13.18 -40.59
C ALA A 674 4.14 12.84 -41.22
N PRO A 675 4.48 13.39 -42.41
CA PRO A 675 5.76 13.10 -43.07
C PRO A 675 7.00 13.37 -42.23
N ASN A 676 7.00 14.43 -41.43
CA ASN A 676 8.10 14.77 -40.50
C ASN A 676 8.26 13.74 -39.38
N GLN A 677 7.16 13.15 -38.88
CA GLN A 677 7.20 12.09 -37.88
C GLN A 677 7.74 10.79 -38.48
N ILE A 678 7.39 10.45 -39.72
CA ILE A 678 7.98 9.31 -40.43
C ILE A 678 9.50 9.50 -40.57
N GLU A 679 9.93 10.70 -40.98
CA GLU A 679 11.35 11.00 -41.13
C GLU A 679 12.09 10.87 -39.79
N TYR A 680 11.53 11.40 -38.71
CA TYR A 680 12.07 11.25 -37.36
C TYR A 680 12.20 9.79 -36.91
N ILE A 681 11.15 8.97 -37.09
CA ILE A 681 11.20 7.54 -36.78
C ILE A 681 12.29 6.86 -37.62
N THR A 682 12.38 7.20 -38.91
CA THR A 682 13.41 6.64 -39.81
C THR A 682 14.81 6.94 -39.30
N GLU A 683 15.08 8.17 -38.87
CA GLU A 683 16.38 8.57 -38.34
C GLU A 683 16.75 7.80 -37.08
N ILE A 684 15.82 7.66 -36.14
CA ILE A 684 16.06 6.90 -34.90
C ILE A 684 16.27 5.42 -35.18
N MET A 685 15.50 4.82 -36.08
CA MET A 685 15.69 3.40 -36.45
C MET A 685 17.05 3.18 -37.14
N LEU A 686 17.49 4.12 -37.98
CA LEU A 686 18.82 4.05 -38.60
C LEU A 686 19.93 4.26 -37.58
N TYR A 687 19.77 5.20 -36.64
CA TYR A 687 20.71 5.39 -35.53
C TYR A 687 20.86 4.12 -34.71
N ALA A 688 19.74 3.52 -34.28
CA ALA A 688 19.74 2.27 -33.51
C ALA A 688 20.38 1.10 -34.29
N PHE A 689 20.12 1.02 -35.61
CA PHE A 689 20.76 0.03 -36.49
C PHE A 689 22.30 0.17 -36.51
N HIS A 690 22.83 1.40 -36.52
CA HIS A 690 24.28 1.63 -36.59
C HIS A 690 24.99 1.41 -35.26
N ILE A 691 24.36 1.77 -34.14
CA ILE A 691 24.92 1.48 -32.82
C ILE A 691 24.94 -0.03 -32.57
N GLY A 692 23.95 -0.74 -33.12
CA GLY A 692 23.79 -2.17 -32.90
C GLY A 692 23.22 -2.46 -31.51
N THR A 693 22.85 -3.72 -31.31
CA THR A 693 22.26 -4.23 -30.07
C THR A 693 22.99 -5.51 -29.66
N SER A 694 23.16 -5.73 -28.36
CA SER A 694 23.70 -6.99 -27.84
C SER A 694 22.75 -8.17 -28.10
N ASP A 695 21.44 -7.91 -28.15
CA ASP A 695 20.41 -8.89 -28.50
C ASP A 695 20.10 -8.83 -30.01
N PRO A 696 20.43 -9.88 -30.80
CA PRO A 696 20.12 -9.96 -32.22
C PRO A 696 18.63 -9.79 -32.54
N THR A 697 17.75 -10.14 -31.61
CA THR A 697 16.29 -10.02 -31.76
C THR A 697 15.87 -8.55 -31.92
N MET A 698 16.52 -7.63 -31.20
CA MET A 698 16.24 -6.19 -31.33
C MET A 698 16.64 -5.66 -32.71
N MET A 699 17.77 -6.14 -33.24
CA MET A 699 18.22 -5.77 -34.58
C MET A 699 17.24 -6.25 -35.66
N VAL A 700 16.70 -7.47 -35.50
CA VAL A 700 15.64 -8.00 -36.35
C VAL A 700 14.38 -7.12 -36.30
N MET A 701 13.95 -6.68 -35.10
CA MET A 701 12.81 -5.78 -34.95
C MET A 701 13.03 -4.40 -35.59
N ILE A 702 14.25 -3.85 -35.51
CA ILE A 702 14.64 -2.60 -36.16
C ILE A 702 14.56 -2.74 -37.68
N MET A 703 15.14 -3.81 -38.25
CA MET A 703 15.05 -4.10 -39.69
C MET A 703 13.61 -4.30 -40.15
N PHE A 704 12.80 -4.98 -39.34
CA PHE A 704 11.37 -5.16 -39.58
C PHE A 704 10.64 -3.81 -39.65
N CYS A 705 10.88 -2.90 -38.71
CA CYS A 705 10.32 -1.55 -38.72
C CYS A 705 10.75 -0.77 -39.98
N LEU A 706 12.06 -0.74 -40.27
CA LEU A 706 12.60 -0.11 -41.48
C LEU A 706 11.99 -0.68 -42.76
N ARG A 707 11.63 -1.96 -42.77
CA ARG A 707 10.94 -2.61 -43.89
C ARG A 707 9.49 -2.12 -44.03
N LYS A 708 8.77 -1.97 -42.92
CA LYS A 708 7.33 -1.68 -42.89
C LYS A 708 6.97 -0.20 -42.91
N LEU A 709 7.90 0.70 -42.58
CA LEU A 709 7.69 2.14 -42.63
C LEU A 709 7.01 2.61 -43.94
N PRO A 710 6.06 3.55 -43.88
CA PRO A 710 5.53 4.24 -45.06
C PRO A 710 6.66 5.00 -45.77
N LYS A 711 7.00 4.59 -46.99
CA LYS A 711 8.19 5.10 -47.69
C LYS A 711 7.84 5.99 -48.88
N THR A 712 8.31 7.23 -48.83
CA THR A 712 8.47 8.09 -50.01
C THR A 712 9.75 7.73 -50.77
N SER A 713 9.94 8.28 -51.97
CA SER A 713 11.17 8.05 -52.76
C SER A 713 12.45 8.35 -51.97
N ASN A 714 12.45 9.44 -51.22
CA ASN A 714 13.61 9.89 -50.45
C ASN A 714 13.92 8.93 -49.30
N ILE A 715 12.90 8.43 -48.59
CA ILE A 715 13.08 7.48 -47.49
C ILE A 715 13.70 6.17 -47.98
N TYR A 716 13.26 5.64 -49.13
CA TYR A 716 13.88 4.45 -49.72
C TYR A 716 15.39 4.63 -49.96
N ILE A 717 15.79 5.77 -50.49
CA ILE A 717 17.20 6.07 -50.78
C ILE A 717 17.99 6.28 -49.48
N LYS A 718 17.42 7.01 -48.51
CA LYS A 718 18.02 7.27 -47.19
C LYS A 718 18.30 5.94 -46.47
N ILE A 719 17.29 5.07 -46.33
CA ILE A 719 17.48 3.76 -45.70
C ILE A 719 18.55 2.95 -46.45
N GLY A 720 18.44 2.84 -47.79
CA GLY A 720 19.38 2.09 -48.61
C GLY A 720 20.83 2.53 -48.44
N LYS A 721 21.09 3.84 -48.41
CA LYS A 721 22.42 4.42 -48.20
C LYS A 721 23.07 3.93 -46.90
N HIS A 722 22.28 3.75 -45.84
CA HIS A 722 22.78 3.38 -44.52
C HIS A 722 22.89 1.87 -44.31
N VAL A 723 21.92 1.07 -44.78
CA VAL A 723 21.83 -0.35 -44.38
C VAL A 723 22.45 -1.33 -45.38
N ILE A 724 22.50 -1.02 -46.68
CA ILE A 724 22.86 -2.01 -47.73
C ILE A 724 24.25 -2.59 -47.50
N ARG A 725 25.27 -1.74 -47.31
CA ARG A 725 26.65 -2.19 -47.12
C ARG A 725 26.79 -3.05 -45.86
N SER A 726 26.23 -2.58 -44.74
CA SER A 726 26.33 -3.27 -43.45
C SER A 726 25.62 -4.63 -43.47
N ILE A 727 24.43 -4.72 -44.08
CA ILE A 727 23.71 -5.99 -44.22
C ILE A 727 24.51 -6.98 -45.07
N ILE A 728 25.07 -6.55 -46.20
CA ILE A 728 25.88 -7.44 -47.06
C ILE A 728 27.07 -8.02 -46.29
N MET A 729 27.78 -7.17 -45.54
CA MET A 729 28.89 -7.62 -44.68
C MET A 729 28.42 -8.60 -43.61
N ASN A 730 27.28 -8.32 -42.96
CA ASN A 730 26.75 -9.19 -41.91
C ASN A 730 26.24 -10.54 -42.45
N LEU A 731 25.66 -10.58 -43.65
CA LEU A 731 25.21 -11.82 -44.30
C LEU A 731 26.36 -12.79 -44.63
N GLN A 732 27.60 -12.29 -44.71
CA GLN A 732 28.79 -13.15 -44.89
C GLN A 732 29.25 -13.79 -43.57
N ILE A 733 28.81 -13.25 -42.43
CA ILE A 733 29.29 -13.61 -41.09
C ILE A 733 28.22 -14.37 -40.31
N TYR A 734 26.97 -13.92 -40.37
CA TYR A 734 25.85 -14.46 -39.61
C TYR A 734 25.01 -15.44 -40.43
N ASN A 735 24.76 -16.62 -39.85
CA ASN A 735 23.93 -17.70 -40.43
C ASN A 735 22.63 -17.95 -39.67
N ASP A 736 22.18 -16.99 -38.85
CA ASP A 736 20.91 -17.09 -38.13
C ASP A 736 19.74 -16.87 -39.09
N ASP A 737 18.81 -17.82 -39.15
CA ASP A 737 17.71 -17.83 -40.12
C ASP A 737 16.82 -16.58 -40.00
N ASP A 738 16.49 -16.15 -38.78
CA ASP A 738 15.63 -14.98 -38.54
C ASP A 738 16.32 -13.69 -38.99
N PHE A 739 17.60 -13.53 -38.68
CA PHE A 739 18.41 -12.41 -39.15
C PHE A 739 18.51 -12.37 -40.67
N VAL A 740 18.83 -13.51 -41.31
CA VAL A 740 18.99 -13.62 -42.76
C VAL A 740 17.68 -13.31 -43.47
N ILE A 741 16.56 -13.91 -43.04
CA ILE A 741 15.25 -13.65 -43.63
C ILE A 741 14.90 -12.16 -43.56
N ASN A 742 14.99 -11.54 -42.39
CA ASN A 742 14.62 -10.12 -42.23
C ASN A 742 15.55 -9.19 -43.02
N SER A 743 16.84 -9.52 -43.11
CA SER A 743 17.81 -8.81 -43.95
C SER A 743 17.41 -8.85 -45.42
N LEU A 744 17.12 -10.05 -45.95
CA LEU A 744 16.74 -10.24 -47.35
C LEU A 744 15.40 -9.58 -47.67
N GLU A 745 14.42 -9.64 -46.77
CA GLU A 745 13.12 -8.99 -46.95
C GLU A 745 13.25 -7.46 -46.97
N LEU A 746 14.12 -6.88 -46.14
CA LEU A 746 14.41 -5.45 -46.17
C LEU A 746 15.09 -5.07 -47.50
N LEU A 747 16.13 -5.80 -47.92
CA LEU A 747 16.80 -5.58 -49.20
C LEU A 747 15.83 -5.70 -50.37
N LEU A 748 14.95 -6.70 -50.36
CA LEU A 748 13.91 -6.87 -51.38
C LEU A 748 13.00 -5.65 -51.46
N GLY A 749 12.58 -5.08 -50.32
CA GLY A 749 11.83 -3.84 -50.28
C GLY A 749 12.62 -2.67 -50.89
N LEU A 750 13.91 -2.56 -50.57
CA LEU A 750 14.77 -1.48 -51.06
C LEU A 750 15.02 -1.54 -52.58
N THR A 751 14.86 -2.70 -53.23
CA THR A 751 14.93 -2.84 -54.70
C THR A 751 13.87 -2.03 -55.46
N MET A 752 12.88 -1.45 -54.76
CA MET A 752 11.90 -0.57 -55.39
C MET A 752 12.53 0.67 -56.02
N ARG A 753 13.72 1.11 -55.58
CA ARG A 753 14.47 2.22 -56.18
C ARG A 753 15.72 1.75 -56.93
N VAL A 754 15.90 2.23 -58.16
CA VAL A 754 17.04 1.89 -59.02
C VAL A 754 18.38 2.25 -58.35
N TYR A 755 18.47 3.42 -57.71
CA TYR A 755 19.66 3.85 -56.97
C TYR A 755 20.15 2.79 -55.96
N ASN A 756 19.22 2.19 -55.21
CA ASN A 756 19.55 1.13 -54.25
C ASN A 756 20.01 -0.15 -54.95
N CYS A 757 19.40 -0.53 -56.08
CA CYS A 757 19.85 -1.70 -56.87
C CYS A 757 21.29 -1.51 -57.38
N ILE A 758 21.65 -0.30 -57.82
CA ILE A 758 23.03 0.03 -58.23
C ILE A 758 23.98 -0.15 -57.05
N SER A 759 23.61 0.39 -55.87
CA SER A 759 24.39 0.26 -54.65
C SER A 759 24.59 -1.20 -54.23
N MET A 760 23.52 -2.01 -54.25
CA MET A 760 23.58 -3.45 -53.94
C MET A 760 24.51 -4.21 -54.87
N ARG A 761 24.46 -3.91 -56.18
CA ARG A 761 25.35 -4.54 -57.17
C ARG A 761 26.81 -4.09 -56.97
N LYS A 762 27.04 -2.80 -56.72
CA LYS A 762 28.37 -2.25 -56.42
C LYS A 762 29.03 -2.91 -55.20
N PHE A 763 28.24 -3.23 -54.17
CA PHE A 763 28.73 -3.86 -52.95
C PHE A 763 28.77 -5.39 -52.99
N GLY A 764 28.50 -6.03 -54.14
CA GLY A 764 28.66 -7.47 -54.31
C GLY A 764 27.56 -8.32 -53.66
N LEU A 765 26.31 -7.82 -53.59
CA LEU A 765 25.20 -8.58 -53.01
C LEU A 765 24.90 -9.85 -53.81
N VAL A 766 25.01 -9.83 -55.15
CA VAL A 766 24.63 -10.99 -55.98
C VAL A 766 25.51 -12.19 -55.66
N GLU A 767 26.82 -11.95 -55.56
CA GLU A 767 27.85 -12.93 -55.23
C GLU A 767 27.70 -13.40 -53.78
N THR A 768 27.41 -12.48 -52.85
CA THR A 768 27.16 -12.82 -51.44
C THR A 768 25.96 -13.77 -51.31
N LEU A 769 24.89 -13.55 -52.07
CA LEU A 769 23.70 -14.41 -52.07
C LEU A 769 23.95 -15.81 -52.68
N ASP A 770 25.07 -16.06 -53.36
CA ASP A 770 25.44 -17.43 -53.79
C ASP A 770 26.15 -18.21 -52.67
N GLN A 771 26.64 -17.52 -51.64
CA GLN A 771 27.47 -18.08 -50.57
C GLN A 771 26.72 -18.34 -49.26
N ILE A 772 25.54 -17.73 -49.07
CA ILE A 772 24.73 -17.90 -47.86
C ILE A 772 24.16 -19.33 -47.81
N ARG A 773 24.15 -19.95 -46.63
CA ARG A 773 23.50 -21.24 -46.39
C ARG A 773 21.98 -21.06 -46.45
N MET A 774 21.30 -21.74 -47.36
CA MET A 774 19.89 -21.48 -47.66
C MET A 774 18.97 -22.59 -47.16
N ASN A 775 17.85 -22.20 -46.53
CA ASN A 775 16.62 -22.99 -46.51
C ASN A 775 15.71 -22.56 -47.68
N ASP A 776 14.66 -23.34 -47.99
CA ASP A 776 13.80 -23.09 -49.16
C ASP A 776 13.21 -21.67 -49.20
N THR A 777 12.84 -21.11 -48.04
CA THR A 777 12.31 -19.75 -47.93
C THR A 777 13.37 -18.70 -48.28
N VAL A 778 14.58 -18.85 -47.76
CA VAL A 778 15.70 -17.94 -48.03
C VAL A 778 16.09 -17.98 -49.51
N VAL A 779 16.13 -19.16 -50.15
CA VAL A 779 16.38 -19.29 -51.61
C VAL A 779 15.37 -18.49 -52.42
N GLN A 780 14.07 -18.63 -52.10
CA GLN A 780 13.01 -17.94 -52.84
C GLN A 780 13.13 -16.41 -52.75
N ILE A 781 13.44 -15.87 -51.57
CA ILE A 781 13.61 -14.44 -51.37
C ILE A 781 14.89 -13.96 -52.07
N ALA A 782 16.01 -14.68 -51.91
CA ALA A 782 17.29 -14.35 -52.54
C ALA A 782 17.17 -14.28 -54.07
N ASN A 783 16.49 -15.25 -54.70
CA ASN A 783 16.26 -15.25 -56.14
C ASN A 783 15.42 -14.05 -56.60
N LYS A 784 14.36 -13.69 -55.86
CA LYS A 784 13.56 -12.49 -56.14
C LYS A 784 14.40 -11.20 -56.05
N VAL A 785 15.31 -11.13 -55.08
CA VAL A 785 16.24 -9.99 -54.93
C VAL A 785 17.18 -9.92 -56.13
N LYS A 786 17.85 -11.04 -56.49
CA LYS A 786 18.74 -11.13 -57.66
C LYS A 786 18.05 -10.69 -58.94
N GLU A 787 16.86 -11.25 -59.23
CA GLU A 787 16.10 -10.95 -60.43
C GLU A 787 15.77 -9.45 -60.53
N ARG A 788 15.30 -8.83 -59.43
CA ARG A 788 14.98 -7.40 -59.42
C ARG A 788 16.20 -6.51 -59.63
N ILE A 789 17.34 -6.84 -59.01
CA ILE A 789 18.58 -6.09 -59.19
C ILE A 789 19.04 -6.18 -60.65
N MET A 790 19.07 -7.38 -61.22
CA MET A 790 19.47 -7.60 -62.62
C MET A 790 18.55 -6.87 -63.59
N ARG A 791 17.23 -6.98 -63.40
CA ARG A 791 16.24 -6.31 -64.24
C ARG A 791 16.38 -4.79 -64.19
N LYS A 792 16.58 -4.20 -63.01
CA LYS A 792 16.67 -2.74 -62.84
C LYS A 792 18.03 -2.15 -63.17
N THR A 793 19.08 -2.96 -63.29
CA THR A 793 20.44 -2.51 -63.65
C THR A 793 20.90 -2.97 -65.04
N ARG A 794 20.02 -3.63 -65.82
CA ARG A 794 20.32 -4.21 -67.14
C ARG A 794 20.93 -3.22 -68.16
N HIS A 795 20.58 -1.95 -68.07
CA HIS A 795 21.03 -0.90 -68.99
C HIS A 795 22.19 -0.05 -68.45
N LEU A 796 22.73 -0.41 -67.28
CA LEU A 796 23.85 0.29 -66.67
C LEU A 796 25.13 -0.51 -66.94
N SER A 797 25.91 -0.03 -67.91
CA SER A 797 27.31 -0.40 -68.06
C SER A 797 28.04 0.10 -66.82
N ILE A 798 28.34 -0.78 -65.87
CA ILE A 798 29.18 -0.43 -64.72
C ILE A 798 30.62 -0.40 -65.25
N PRO A 799 31.34 0.74 -65.23
CA PRO A 799 32.78 0.71 -65.44
C PRO A 799 33.37 -0.07 -64.26
N MET A 800 34.13 -1.12 -64.57
CA MET A 800 34.85 -1.93 -63.58
C MET A 800 35.70 -1.06 -62.64
#